data_AF-A0A9X2DWJ8-F1
#
_entry.id   AF-A0A9X2DWJ8-F1
#
_cell.length_a   1.000
_cell.length_b   1.000
_cell.length_c   1.000
_cell.angle_alpha   90.00
_cell.angle_beta   90.00
_cell.angle_gamma   90.00
#
_symmetry.space_group_name_H-M   'P 1'
#
loop_
_entity.id
_entity.type
_entity.pdbx_description
1 polymer ?
#
loop_
_entity_poly.entity_id
_entity_poly.type
_entity_poly.pdbx_seq_one_letter_code
_entity_poly.pdbx_strand_id
1 'polypeptide(L)'
;MRAELTLGAEEELHLIDLETKQLSAHAPQVLARLPKDNFSAELQRTTVETNTPVVDSLDGLREQLLSLRRAVIDAAAPDGIGIAAVGTAPRSEHTDFELTSTGRYGRMQEQYRMLVDEQLICGTQIHVGVSDRELAVQIAQRIGRDLPVLLSASASSPYWNGQDTGYASIRTIIWQRWPSAGATGPLASAAEYDRLLDDLIATGVIADSKMAYFDVRPSSHAPTLELRVCDAMPLVDDAVLIAGLFRGLVRSAELDIEAGRPFRSTPPPIQRAATWQAARGGLAGQLLDHTEHPRPVPAAEALRSLIARLQPALDELGDLEQVRALAEALIARGNSADRQRAVFAEHGTLESVVDSVVAETHGPSSGPTLPAPSLRTYRVRAGDEAVATGGRPRTAYQPILEHFRDLGTERLAQLHEARDQRVLEAGITFRLGEEDRPFPVDLVPRVLQAHEWSELAAGLEQRARALECFLQDVYGEGRAVRDGVVRRPAGTAGFREEAARLPRGAVRGPVMGFDLVRNEFGGWRVLEDNLRNPSGLAYAMGIRSLLDDVLPDLPRPAGLVDPAGALGDLRRTLAAGSRRADGRESVLALLSSGPGSSAWFEHRRLAEGAGMLLLELGDLDVVDGRVVASGTQVDVLYLRLDDELADLALGGRPLGREIVDVAAEGGVFLANAPGNGIADDKALYCAVPELIGYYLDERPLLESVPTYRPEDEAERRIVLERVGELVTKPVDGYGGRGVMIGPSAPAARVAERRAAIAADPRGWVAQEVVRLSSLPSFSGTELQPRHVDLRAFVFVTGTGAADVRLADLALTRVAAEGSMIVNSSRGGGAKDTWIVRA
;
A
#
# COMPACT_ATOMS: atom_id res chain seq x y z
N MET A 1 -2.15 42.92 30.06
CA MET A 1 -1.47 42.77 28.76
C MET A 1 -2.53 42.87 27.68
N ARG A 2 -2.26 43.54 26.55
CA ARG A 2 -3.17 43.43 25.39
C ARG A 2 -3.11 41.96 24.93
N ALA A 3 -4.27 41.33 24.78
CA ALA A 3 -4.40 39.92 24.43
C ALA A 3 -4.10 39.65 22.94
N GLU A 4 -3.31 40.49 22.27
CA GLU A 4 -3.02 40.36 20.85
C GLU A 4 -1.92 39.31 20.65
N LEU A 5 -2.17 38.35 19.75
CA LEU A 5 -1.22 37.32 19.32
C LEU A 5 -0.69 36.39 20.43
N THR A 6 -1.35 36.38 21.59
CA THR A 6 -1.13 35.36 22.64
C THR A 6 -1.65 34.00 22.17
N LEU A 7 -1.12 32.92 22.75
CA LEU A 7 -1.44 31.54 22.42
C LEU A 7 -2.20 30.85 23.54
N GLY A 8 -3.06 29.90 23.17
CA GLY A 8 -3.63 28.88 24.03
C GLY A 8 -3.91 27.61 23.23
N ALA A 9 -4.02 26.48 23.89
CA ALA A 9 -4.34 25.22 23.25
C ALA A 9 -5.29 24.37 24.09
N GLU A 10 -6.13 23.60 23.40
CA GLU A 10 -6.98 22.56 23.96
C GLU A 10 -6.58 21.22 23.31
N GLU A 11 -6.21 20.21 24.10
CA GLU A 11 -5.89 18.86 23.59
C GLU A 11 -6.87 17.82 24.12
N GLU A 12 -7.49 17.08 23.21
CA GLU A 12 -8.28 15.89 23.52
C GLU A 12 -7.35 14.65 23.51
N LEU A 13 -7.39 13.86 24.59
CA LEU A 13 -6.50 12.73 24.82
C LEU A 13 -7.29 11.44 25.02
N HIS A 14 -7.04 10.41 24.20
CA HIS A 14 -7.61 9.09 24.41
C HIS A 14 -6.98 8.41 25.63
N LEU A 15 -7.80 7.73 26.43
CA LEU A 15 -7.37 6.85 27.51
C LEU A 15 -7.24 5.42 27.00
N ILE A 16 -6.08 4.81 27.21
CA ILE A 16 -5.70 3.48 26.73
C ILE A 16 -5.37 2.58 27.90
N ASP A 17 -5.98 1.40 27.96
CA ASP A 17 -5.55 0.34 28.88
C ASP A 17 -4.21 -0.22 28.40
N LEU A 18 -3.19 -0.15 29.27
CA LEU A 18 -1.83 -0.52 28.90
C LEU A 18 -1.62 -2.04 28.79
N GLU A 19 -2.50 -2.87 29.33
CA GLU A 19 -2.44 -4.32 29.19
C GLU A 19 -3.14 -4.77 27.91
N THR A 20 -4.38 -4.32 27.72
CA THR A 20 -5.21 -4.76 26.58
C THR A 20 -4.96 -3.97 25.29
N LYS A 21 -4.36 -2.77 25.38
CA LYS A 21 -4.16 -1.82 24.27
C LYS A 21 -5.46 -1.29 23.66
N GLN A 22 -6.56 -1.34 24.41
CA GLN A 22 -7.88 -0.85 23.99
C GLN A 22 -8.21 0.49 24.64
N LEU A 23 -9.22 1.18 24.09
CA LEU A 23 -9.79 2.38 24.71
C LEU A 23 -10.39 2.06 26.09
N SER A 24 -10.28 3.02 27.00
CA SER A 24 -10.62 2.82 28.41
C SER A 24 -11.58 3.88 28.93
N ALA A 25 -12.77 3.49 29.41
CA ALA A 25 -13.83 4.38 29.87
C ALA A 25 -13.61 4.97 31.29
N HIS A 26 -12.36 5.33 31.61
CA HIS A 26 -11.88 5.77 32.92
C HIS A 26 -11.78 7.30 33.10
N ALA A 27 -12.26 8.10 32.15
CA ALA A 27 -12.16 9.56 32.24
C ALA A 27 -12.76 10.13 33.54
N PRO A 28 -13.93 9.68 34.04
CA PRO A 28 -14.45 10.16 35.33
C PRO A 28 -13.50 9.93 36.51
N GLN A 29 -12.81 8.78 36.55
CA GLN A 29 -11.88 8.40 37.60
C GLN A 29 -10.60 9.22 37.55
N VAL A 30 -10.06 9.44 36.34
CA VAL A 30 -8.86 10.25 36.11
C VAL A 30 -9.15 11.72 36.45
N LEU A 31 -10.26 12.27 35.95
CA LEU A 31 -10.66 13.67 36.20
C LEU A 31 -10.93 13.97 37.67
N ALA A 32 -11.38 12.98 38.46
CA ALA A 32 -11.57 13.15 39.90
C ALA A 32 -10.25 13.43 40.66
N ARG A 33 -9.10 13.12 40.05
CA ARG A 33 -7.75 13.33 40.62
C ARG A 33 -7.07 14.60 40.08
N LEU A 34 -7.71 15.31 39.15
CA LEU A 34 -7.15 16.47 38.45
C LEU A 34 -7.87 17.78 38.82
N PRO A 35 -7.19 18.94 38.73
CA PRO A 35 -7.81 20.24 38.99
C PRO A 35 -8.82 20.60 37.90
N LYS A 36 -9.99 21.11 38.27
CA LYS A 36 -11.08 21.38 37.31
C LYS A 36 -10.83 22.56 36.36
N ASP A 37 -9.82 23.38 36.63
CA ASP A 37 -9.55 24.61 35.88
C ASP A 37 -8.92 24.33 34.51
N ASN A 38 -8.21 23.21 34.37
CA ASN A 38 -7.46 22.86 33.16
C ASN A 38 -7.87 21.51 32.54
N PHE A 39 -8.77 20.77 33.19
CA PHE A 39 -9.15 19.42 32.78
C PHE A 39 -10.68 19.29 32.77
N SER A 40 -11.22 18.88 31.62
CA SER A 40 -12.66 18.73 31.39
C SER A 40 -13.01 17.31 30.92
N ALA A 41 -14.26 16.93 31.19
CA ALA A 41 -14.86 15.73 30.64
C ALA A 41 -15.37 15.99 29.23
N GLU A 42 -15.10 15.05 28.34
CA GLU A 42 -15.63 15.07 26.98
C GLU A 42 -16.95 14.29 26.84
N LEU A 43 -17.52 14.35 25.63
CA LEU A 43 -18.68 13.54 25.22
C LEU A 43 -18.52 12.06 25.60
N GLN A 44 -17.29 11.56 25.49
CA GLN A 44 -16.94 10.17 25.70
C GLN A 44 -16.21 9.96 27.01
N ARG A 45 -16.52 8.85 27.67
CA ARG A 45 -15.84 8.44 28.91
C ARG A 45 -14.41 7.95 28.70
N THR A 46 -13.97 7.88 27.44
CA THR A 46 -12.65 7.43 27.01
C THR A 46 -11.68 8.56 26.70
N THR A 47 -12.09 9.82 26.89
CA THR A 47 -11.31 10.99 26.50
C THR A 47 -11.21 12.00 27.64
N VAL A 48 -10.03 12.59 27.81
CA VAL A 48 -9.78 13.72 28.71
C VAL A 48 -9.34 14.92 27.87
N GLU A 49 -9.97 16.06 28.09
CA GLU A 49 -9.58 17.32 27.46
C GLU A 49 -8.70 18.13 28.41
N THR A 50 -7.63 18.71 27.88
CA THR A 50 -6.69 19.57 28.61
C THR A 50 -6.70 20.97 28.02
N ASN A 51 -6.63 21.98 28.88
CA ASN A 51 -6.72 23.39 28.51
C ASN A 51 -5.50 24.15 29.03
N THR A 52 -4.68 24.73 28.16
CA THR A 52 -3.51 25.51 28.58
C THR A 52 -3.91 26.86 29.15
N PRO A 53 -3.14 27.43 30.08
CA PRO A 53 -3.21 28.87 30.32
C PRO A 53 -2.79 29.65 29.07
N VAL A 54 -3.10 30.94 29.04
CA VAL A 54 -2.67 31.85 27.98
C VAL A 54 -1.17 32.12 28.11
N VAL A 55 -0.43 31.95 27.02
CA VAL A 55 1.02 32.16 26.93
C VAL A 55 1.38 33.14 25.81
N ASP A 56 2.57 33.70 25.84
CA ASP A 56 3.06 34.67 24.86
C ASP A 56 4.09 34.10 23.86
N SER A 57 4.60 32.90 24.12
CA SER A 57 5.67 32.26 23.37
C SER A 57 5.37 30.80 23.07
N LEU A 58 5.97 30.29 21.99
CA LEU A 58 5.90 28.89 21.61
C LEU A 58 6.58 27.96 22.63
N ASP A 59 7.67 28.41 23.25
CA ASP A 59 8.32 27.67 24.35
C ASP A 59 7.42 27.58 25.58
N GLY A 60 6.76 28.69 25.95
CA GLY A 60 5.75 28.67 27.01
C GLY A 60 4.62 27.69 26.70
N LEU A 61 4.14 27.65 25.45
CA LEU A 61 3.12 26.68 25.04
C LEU A 61 3.61 25.24 25.17
N ARG A 62 4.83 24.96 24.69
CA ARG A 62 5.46 23.62 24.79
C ARG A 62 5.50 23.15 26.25
N GLU A 63 5.95 24.00 27.17
CA GLU A 63 6.05 23.68 28.59
C GLU A 63 4.68 23.36 29.21
N GLN A 64 3.64 24.13 28.86
CA GLN A 64 2.29 23.89 29.36
C GLN A 64 1.71 22.57 28.85
N LEU A 65 1.86 22.27 27.56
CA LEU A 65 1.39 21.00 26.99
C LEU A 65 2.06 19.79 27.65
N LEU A 66 3.38 19.84 27.83
CA LEU A 66 4.12 18.77 28.53
C LEU A 66 3.66 18.61 29.99
N SER A 67 3.45 19.72 30.69
CA SER A 67 2.99 19.72 32.09
C SER A 67 1.60 19.10 32.22
N LEU A 68 0.65 19.50 31.37
CA LEU A 68 -0.71 18.98 31.39
C LEU A 68 -0.76 17.50 31.06
N ARG A 69 -0.04 17.05 30.01
CA ARG A 69 0.06 15.62 29.68
C ARG A 69 0.66 14.81 30.83
N ARG A 70 1.72 15.31 31.47
CA ARG A 70 2.33 14.66 32.65
C ARG A 70 1.31 14.49 33.78
N ALA A 71 0.53 15.53 34.06
CA ALA A 71 -0.50 15.46 35.10
C ALA A 71 -1.55 14.37 34.80
N VAL A 72 -2.02 14.25 33.56
CA VAL A 72 -2.96 13.17 33.17
C VAL A 72 -2.31 11.80 33.26
N ILE A 73 -1.07 11.64 32.79
CA ILE A 73 -0.30 10.39 32.90
C ILE A 73 -0.18 9.94 34.36
N ASP A 74 0.25 10.84 35.23
CA ASP A 74 0.44 10.53 36.65
C ASP A 74 -0.89 10.22 37.35
N ALA A 75 -1.98 10.89 36.96
CA ALA A 75 -3.32 10.63 37.47
C ALA A 75 -3.92 9.31 36.99
N ALA A 76 -3.57 8.84 35.79
CA ALA A 76 -4.08 7.62 35.16
C ALA A 76 -3.27 6.36 35.51
N ALA A 77 -1.96 6.52 35.80
CA ALA A 77 -1.04 5.41 36.07
C ALA A 77 -1.50 4.40 37.15
N PRO A 78 -2.14 4.80 38.28
CA PRO A 78 -2.61 3.84 39.29
C PRO A 78 -3.66 2.85 38.80
N ASP A 79 -4.37 3.18 37.72
CA ASP A 79 -5.42 2.33 37.14
C ASP A 79 -4.89 1.51 35.95
N GLY A 80 -3.58 1.53 35.68
CA GLY A 80 -2.99 0.85 34.52
C GLY A 80 -3.31 1.52 33.18
N ILE A 81 -3.71 2.80 33.21
CA ILE A 81 -4.15 3.55 32.04
C ILE A 81 -3.05 4.53 31.57
N GLY A 82 -2.82 4.58 30.26
CA GLY A 82 -2.01 5.59 29.60
C GLY A 82 -2.86 6.51 28.72
N ILE A 83 -2.24 7.56 28.20
CA ILE A 83 -2.84 8.48 27.23
C ILE A 83 -2.24 8.33 25.83
N ALA A 84 -3.04 8.61 24.80
CA ALA A 84 -2.61 8.77 23.41
C ALA A 84 -3.22 10.03 22.78
N ALA A 85 -2.36 10.95 22.30
CA ALA A 85 -2.79 12.16 21.60
C ALA A 85 -2.83 11.91 20.09
N VAL A 86 -3.86 11.24 19.60
CA VAL A 86 -4.03 10.88 18.18
C VAL A 86 -5.46 11.14 17.74
N GLY A 87 -5.67 11.41 16.44
CA GLY A 87 -6.98 11.77 15.92
C GLY A 87 -8.04 10.68 16.07
N THR A 88 -7.63 9.41 16.08
CA THR A 88 -8.41 8.22 16.42
C THR A 88 -7.48 7.22 17.11
N ALA A 89 -7.99 6.49 18.10
CA ALA A 89 -7.23 5.40 18.70
C ALA A 89 -7.02 4.27 17.66
N PRO A 90 -5.76 3.79 17.44
CA PRO A 90 -5.46 2.81 16.39
C PRO A 90 -6.27 1.52 16.51
N ARG A 91 -6.48 1.07 17.75
CA ARG A 91 -7.31 -0.08 18.09
C ARG A 91 -8.56 0.39 18.83
N SER A 92 -9.50 0.93 18.08
CA SER A 92 -10.86 1.25 18.52
C SER A 92 -11.84 0.22 17.98
N GLU A 93 -12.86 -0.12 18.75
CA GLU A 93 -14.00 -0.96 18.34
C GLU A 93 -15.31 -0.19 18.54
N HIS A 94 -16.35 -0.56 17.77
CA HIS A 94 -17.67 0.08 17.89
C HIS A 94 -18.28 -0.07 19.30
N THR A 95 -17.93 -1.15 20.01
CA THR A 95 -18.38 -1.42 21.38
C THR A 95 -17.72 -0.54 22.43
N ASP A 96 -16.63 0.16 22.10
CA ASP A 96 -15.92 1.04 23.04
C ASP A 96 -16.68 2.35 23.33
N PHE A 97 -17.83 2.53 22.68
CA PHE A 97 -18.64 3.73 22.75
C PHE A 97 -19.48 3.81 24.04
N GLU A 98 -18.86 4.30 25.12
CA GLU A 98 -19.59 4.68 26.34
C GLU A 98 -19.75 6.20 26.46
N LEU A 99 -20.98 6.69 26.22
CA LEU A 99 -21.32 8.11 26.35
C LEU A 99 -21.42 8.56 27.81
N THR A 100 -21.01 9.79 28.07
CA THR A 100 -21.28 10.47 29.33
C THR A 100 -22.79 10.74 29.45
N SER A 101 -23.43 10.24 30.51
CA SER A 101 -24.88 10.39 30.73
C SER A 101 -25.25 11.80 31.21
N THR A 102 -25.28 12.80 30.31
CA THR A 102 -25.87 14.12 30.57
C THR A 102 -27.04 14.40 29.62
N GLY A 103 -28.01 15.22 30.05
CA GLY A 103 -29.22 15.52 29.26
C GLY A 103 -28.98 16.29 27.95
N ARG A 104 -27.78 16.83 27.72
CA ARG A 104 -27.37 17.41 26.43
C ARG A 104 -27.04 16.31 25.42
N TYR A 105 -26.33 15.27 25.86
CA TYR A 105 -25.81 14.23 24.99
C TYR A 105 -26.87 13.23 24.53
N GLY A 106 -27.84 12.87 25.38
CA GLY A 106 -28.98 12.06 24.96
C GLY A 106 -29.77 12.69 23.81
N ARG A 107 -29.94 14.03 23.83
CA ARG A 107 -30.60 14.77 22.74
C ARG A 107 -29.78 14.77 21.44
N MET A 108 -28.47 14.93 21.54
CA MET A 108 -27.60 14.82 20.37
C MET A 108 -27.63 13.41 19.77
N GLN A 109 -27.63 12.37 20.60
CA GLN A 109 -27.71 10.99 20.14
C GLN A 109 -29.04 10.70 19.42
N GLU A 110 -30.18 11.18 19.93
CA GLU A 110 -31.47 11.06 19.24
C GLU A 110 -31.49 11.81 17.90
N GLN A 111 -30.93 13.02 17.86
CA GLN A 111 -31.00 13.91 16.70
C GLN A 111 -30.01 13.54 15.57
N TYR A 112 -28.77 13.17 15.90
CA TYR A 112 -27.70 12.96 14.90
C TYR A 112 -27.27 11.50 14.73
N ARG A 113 -27.75 10.60 15.61
CA ARG A 113 -27.61 9.13 15.50
C ARG A 113 -26.15 8.70 15.25
N MET A 114 -25.91 8.01 14.14
CA MET A 114 -24.62 7.45 13.71
C MET A 114 -23.44 8.43 13.87
N LEU A 115 -23.64 9.73 13.64
CA LEU A 115 -22.55 10.70 13.76
C LEU A 115 -22.05 10.86 15.20
N VAL A 116 -22.93 10.71 16.18
CA VAL A 116 -22.54 10.66 17.59
C VAL A 116 -21.82 9.35 17.84
N ASP A 117 -22.41 8.21 17.45
CA ASP A 117 -21.86 6.86 17.71
C ASP A 117 -20.47 6.59 17.06
N GLU A 118 -20.08 7.40 16.06
CA GLU A 118 -18.79 7.30 15.38
C GLU A 118 -17.78 8.38 15.83
N GLN A 119 -18.15 9.26 16.77
CA GLN A 119 -17.34 10.43 17.17
C GLN A 119 -16.18 10.09 18.13
N LEU A 120 -15.51 8.94 18.00
CA LEU A 120 -14.30 8.56 18.77
C LEU A 120 -13.05 9.25 18.21
N ILE A 121 -13.10 10.58 18.15
CA ILE A 121 -12.05 11.41 17.54
C ILE A 121 -11.50 12.42 18.54
N CYS A 122 -10.20 12.70 18.45
CA CYS A 122 -9.53 13.72 19.27
C CYS A 122 -8.86 14.79 18.40
N GLY A 123 -9.06 16.07 18.73
CA GLY A 123 -8.40 17.20 18.09
C GLY A 123 -7.41 17.94 18.99
N THR A 124 -6.49 18.67 18.38
CA THR A 124 -5.77 19.77 19.05
C THR A 124 -6.31 21.08 18.50
N GLN A 125 -6.83 21.91 19.40
CA GLN A 125 -7.38 23.22 19.08
C GLN A 125 -6.38 24.30 19.51
N ILE A 126 -6.11 25.27 18.63
CA ILE A 126 -5.19 26.38 18.94
C ILE A 126 -5.94 27.70 18.92
N HIS A 127 -5.73 28.49 19.96
CA HIS A 127 -6.24 29.84 20.10
C HIS A 127 -5.14 30.86 19.88
N VAL A 128 -5.41 31.85 19.03
CA VAL A 128 -4.57 33.05 18.88
C VAL A 128 -5.40 34.27 19.25
N GLY A 129 -4.89 35.09 20.15
CA GLY A 129 -5.57 36.31 20.59
C GLY A 129 -5.68 37.35 19.46
N VAL A 130 -6.86 37.96 19.32
CA VAL A 130 -7.17 38.96 18.29
C VAL A 130 -7.82 40.18 18.95
N SER A 131 -7.49 41.37 18.46
CA SER A 131 -7.89 42.66 19.06
C SER A 131 -9.41 42.86 19.10
N ASP A 132 -10.12 42.40 18.06
CA ASP A 132 -11.57 42.43 18.02
C ASP A 132 -12.19 41.35 17.10
N ARG A 133 -13.50 41.18 17.21
CA ARG A 133 -14.27 40.12 16.53
C ARG A 133 -14.46 40.37 15.04
N GLU A 134 -14.52 41.63 14.60
CA GLU A 134 -14.62 42.00 13.19
C GLU A 134 -13.35 41.56 12.47
N LEU A 135 -12.20 41.89 13.05
CA LEU A 135 -10.89 41.44 12.57
C LEU A 135 -10.79 39.91 12.56
N ALA A 136 -11.24 39.22 13.62
CA ALA A 136 -11.21 37.76 13.68
C ALA A 136 -11.97 37.10 12.53
N VAL A 137 -13.16 37.61 12.15
CA VAL A 137 -13.92 37.08 11.01
C VAL A 137 -13.17 37.29 9.70
N GLN A 138 -12.62 38.48 9.47
CA GLN A 138 -11.87 38.79 8.25
C GLN A 138 -10.59 37.96 8.13
N ILE A 139 -9.89 37.71 9.24
CA ILE A 139 -8.73 36.83 9.29
C ILE A 139 -9.13 35.38 8.96
N ALA A 140 -10.20 34.87 9.58
CA ALA A 140 -10.70 33.52 9.35
C ALA A 140 -10.93 33.24 7.85
N GLN A 141 -11.48 34.22 7.12
CA GLN A 141 -11.68 34.11 5.67
C GLN A 141 -10.37 33.97 4.89
N ARG A 142 -9.34 34.75 5.27
CA ARG A 142 -8.08 34.83 4.51
C ARG A 142 -7.20 33.59 4.66
N ILE A 143 -7.26 32.94 5.82
CA ILE A 143 -6.39 31.80 6.15
C ILE A 143 -7.01 30.45 5.74
N GLY A 144 -8.31 30.41 5.41
CA GLY A 144 -9.03 29.18 5.07
C GLY A 144 -8.37 28.32 3.99
N ARG A 145 -7.69 28.95 3.03
CA ARG A 145 -6.94 28.29 1.94
C ARG A 145 -5.64 27.61 2.40
N ASP A 146 -5.09 28.01 3.55
CA ASP A 146 -3.83 27.48 4.09
C ASP A 146 -4.08 26.36 5.13
N LEU A 147 -5.31 26.19 5.62
CA LEU A 147 -5.69 25.14 6.58
C LEU A 147 -5.36 23.71 6.13
N PRO A 148 -5.51 23.32 4.84
CA PRO A 148 -5.11 21.98 4.39
C PRO A 148 -3.62 21.65 4.64
N VAL A 149 -2.74 22.66 4.67
CA VAL A 149 -1.32 22.45 5.00
C VAL A 149 -1.16 22.06 6.47
N LEU A 150 -1.87 22.74 7.37
CA LEU A 150 -1.86 22.45 8.82
C LEU A 150 -2.49 21.07 9.11
N LEU A 151 -3.58 20.73 8.40
CA LEU A 151 -4.17 19.39 8.49
C LEU A 151 -3.18 18.30 8.06
N SER A 152 -2.48 18.49 6.94
CA SER A 152 -1.51 17.49 6.45
C SER A 152 -0.37 17.24 7.45
N ALA A 153 0.07 18.28 8.16
CA ALA A 153 1.13 18.22 9.15
C ALA A 153 0.68 17.57 10.46
N SER A 154 -0.57 17.80 10.88
CA SER A 154 -1.14 17.28 12.12
C SER A 154 -1.73 15.87 12.02
N ALA A 155 -1.97 15.37 10.81
CA ALA A 155 -2.66 14.10 10.58
C ALA A 155 -2.05 12.92 11.37
N SER A 156 -2.91 12.24 12.14
CA SER A 156 -2.51 11.20 13.11
C SER A 156 -3.54 10.08 13.27
N SER A 157 -4.51 10.00 12.36
CA SER A 157 -5.64 9.06 12.42
C SER A 157 -5.77 8.18 11.17
N PRO A 158 -4.76 7.32 10.86
CA PRO A 158 -4.84 6.42 9.73
C PRO A 158 -5.73 5.19 9.96
N TYR A 159 -5.89 4.77 11.22
CA TYR A 159 -6.65 3.57 11.59
C TYR A 159 -7.99 3.93 12.23
N TRP A 160 -9.02 3.15 11.93
CA TRP A 160 -10.35 3.26 12.53
C TRP A 160 -11.04 1.90 12.51
N ASN A 161 -11.67 1.51 13.61
CA ASN A 161 -12.32 0.19 13.75
C ASN A 161 -11.38 -1.00 13.43
N GLY A 162 -10.12 -0.89 13.85
CA GLY A 162 -9.10 -1.91 13.62
C GLY A 162 -8.61 -2.05 12.17
N GLN A 163 -8.91 -1.09 11.29
CA GLN A 163 -8.54 -1.14 9.87
C GLN A 163 -7.76 0.11 9.44
N ASP A 164 -6.79 -0.06 8.54
CA ASP A 164 -6.23 1.08 7.83
C ASP A 164 -7.30 1.64 6.89
N THR A 165 -7.67 2.90 7.12
CA THR A 165 -8.75 3.57 6.38
C THR A 165 -8.32 4.04 5.00
N GLY A 166 -7.01 4.02 4.73
CA GLY A 166 -6.38 4.70 3.62
C GLY A 166 -6.23 6.22 3.82
N TYR A 167 -6.82 6.85 4.84
CA TYR A 167 -6.65 8.28 5.10
C TYR A 167 -5.45 8.54 6.02
N ALA A 168 -4.83 9.72 5.97
CA ALA A 168 -3.89 10.15 7.00
C ALA A 168 -4.64 10.74 8.20
N SER A 169 -5.77 11.42 7.93
CA SER A 169 -6.73 11.88 8.94
C SER A 169 -8.13 11.39 8.60
N ILE A 170 -8.54 10.23 9.12
CA ILE A 170 -9.95 9.80 9.04
C ILE A 170 -10.84 10.65 9.94
N ARG A 171 -10.27 11.23 11.01
CA ARG A 171 -10.97 12.19 11.88
C ARG A 171 -11.62 13.30 11.05
N THR A 172 -10.92 13.85 10.06
CA THR A 172 -11.47 14.89 9.20
C THR A 172 -12.70 14.43 8.42
N ILE A 173 -12.71 13.18 7.91
CA ILE A 173 -13.84 12.62 7.17
C ILE A 173 -15.03 12.38 8.09
N ILE A 174 -14.78 11.92 9.31
CA ILE A 174 -15.81 11.76 10.35
C ILE A 174 -16.41 13.14 10.68
N TRP A 175 -15.55 14.14 10.92
CA TRP A 175 -15.92 15.50 11.30
C TRP A 175 -16.74 16.21 10.22
N GLN A 176 -16.36 16.09 8.95
CA GLN A 176 -17.03 16.77 7.83
C GLN A 176 -18.46 16.31 7.55
N ARG A 177 -18.92 15.22 8.17
CA ARG A 177 -20.32 14.78 8.08
C ARG A 177 -21.24 15.55 9.02
N TRP A 178 -20.69 16.31 9.97
CA TRP A 178 -21.50 17.18 10.82
C TRP A 178 -22.07 18.37 10.02
N PRO A 179 -23.34 18.77 10.25
CA PRO A 179 -24.01 19.75 9.39
C PRO A 179 -23.36 21.13 9.30
N SER A 180 -22.62 21.53 10.33
CA SER A 180 -21.97 22.84 10.47
C SER A 180 -20.45 22.77 10.31
N ALA A 181 -19.89 21.59 10.00
CA ALA A 181 -18.45 21.42 9.86
C ALA A 181 -17.93 21.95 8.52
N GLY A 182 -16.68 22.42 8.53
CA GLY A 182 -16.01 22.94 7.35
C GLY A 182 -15.91 24.47 7.30
N ALA A 183 -15.84 25.03 6.09
CA ALA A 183 -15.74 26.46 5.88
C ALA A 183 -17.08 27.18 6.09
N THR A 184 -17.04 28.39 6.65
CA THR A 184 -18.21 29.27 6.84
C THR A 184 -18.83 29.77 5.53
N GLY A 185 -18.11 29.66 4.41
CA GLY A 185 -18.37 30.48 3.23
C GLY A 185 -17.90 31.93 3.43
N PRO A 186 -17.98 32.78 2.38
CA PRO A 186 -17.47 34.14 2.42
C PRO A 186 -18.30 35.02 3.36
N LEU A 187 -17.63 35.61 4.34
CA LEU A 187 -18.22 36.56 5.29
C LEU A 187 -17.39 37.85 5.31
N ALA A 188 -18.06 39.00 5.26
CA ALA A 188 -17.41 40.30 5.25
C ALA A 188 -17.32 40.96 6.63
N SER A 189 -18.14 40.52 7.60
CA SER A 189 -18.20 41.17 8.93
C SER A 189 -18.65 40.25 10.06
N ALA A 190 -18.40 40.66 11.31
CA ALA A 190 -18.91 40.00 12.51
C ALA A 190 -20.44 39.93 12.51
N ALA A 191 -21.12 40.96 12.00
CA ALA A 191 -22.58 40.95 11.90
C ALA A 191 -23.11 39.92 10.90
N GLU A 192 -22.37 39.61 9.83
CA GLU A 192 -22.71 38.51 8.93
C GLU A 192 -22.46 37.15 9.56
N TYR A 193 -21.38 37.01 10.33
CA TYR A 193 -21.09 35.80 11.08
C TYR A 193 -22.18 35.50 12.12
N ASP A 194 -22.62 36.52 12.86
CA ASP A 194 -23.70 36.36 13.84
C ASP A 194 -25.02 35.99 13.19
N ARG A 195 -25.37 36.63 12.05
CA ARG A 195 -26.55 36.23 11.26
C ARG A 195 -26.45 34.79 10.77
N LEU A 196 -25.29 34.35 10.30
CA LEU A 196 -25.09 32.96 9.88
C LEU A 196 -25.35 31.99 11.03
N LEU A 197 -24.86 32.29 12.24
CA LEU A 197 -25.11 31.45 13.41
C LEU A 197 -26.59 31.45 13.81
N ASP A 198 -27.24 32.62 13.83
CA ASP A 198 -28.65 32.75 14.13
C ASP A 198 -29.52 31.99 13.13
N ASP A 199 -29.20 32.09 11.83
CA ASP A 199 -29.89 31.36 10.77
C ASP A 199 -29.71 29.85 10.93
N LEU A 200 -28.49 29.37 11.20
CA LEU A 200 -28.21 27.95 11.45
C LEU A 200 -28.98 27.42 12.67
N ILE A 201 -29.02 28.17 13.77
CA ILE A 201 -29.78 27.81 14.97
C ILE A 201 -31.28 27.81 14.67
N ALA A 202 -31.78 28.81 13.94
CA ALA A 202 -33.19 28.94 13.57
C ALA A 202 -33.69 27.78 12.69
N THR A 203 -32.81 27.15 11.90
CA THR A 203 -33.15 25.94 11.15
C THR A 203 -33.46 24.72 12.03
N GLY A 204 -33.04 24.74 13.30
CA GLY A 204 -33.09 23.59 14.21
C GLY A 204 -32.05 22.50 13.93
N VAL A 205 -31.20 22.68 12.90
CA VAL A 205 -30.14 21.73 12.56
C VAL A 205 -29.01 21.75 13.58
N ILE A 206 -28.71 22.90 14.18
CA ILE A 206 -27.82 23.00 15.35
C ILE A 206 -28.59 23.58 16.54
N ALA A 207 -28.27 23.12 17.75
CA ALA A 207 -29.00 23.53 18.96
C ALA A 207 -28.51 24.86 19.55
N ASP A 208 -27.23 25.17 19.39
CA ASP A 208 -26.57 26.35 19.94
C ASP A 208 -25.31 26.71 19.13
N SER A 209 -24.70 27.86 19.43
CA SER A 209 -23.48 28.33 18.77
C SER A 209 -22.24 27.47 19.06
N LYS A 210 -22.24 26.64 20.10
CA LYS A 210 -21.12 25.71 20.38
C LYS A 210 -21.07 24.58 19.35
N MET A 211 -22.20 24.29 18.71
CA MET A 211 -22.30 23.34 17.60
C MET A 211 -21.88 23.94 16.25
N ALA A 212 -21.31 25.15 16.21
CA ALA A 212 -20.71 25.71 15.01
C ALA A 212 -19.30 25.11 14.78
N TYR A 213 -19.23 23.99 14.08
CA TYR A 213 -18.04 23.15 13.92
C TYR A 213 -17.10 23.60 12.80
N PHE A 214 -17.03 24.90 12.54
CA PHE A 214 -16.19 25.46 11.49
C PHE A 214 -14.70 25.16 11.72
N ASP A 215 -13.95 24.96 10.63
CA ASP A 215 -12.53 24.59 10.68
C ASP A 215 -11.66 25.65 11.37
N VAL A 216 -12.08 26.91 11.29
CA VAL A 216 -11.59 28.05 12.05
C VAL A 216 -12.76 28.97 12.40
N ARG A 217 -12.79 29.52 13.61
CA ARG A 217 -13.85 30.44 14.04
C ARG A 217 -13.37 31.47 15.08
N PRO A 218 -14.03 32.63 15.19
CA PRO A 218 -13.96 33.43 16.40
C PRO A 218 -14.47 32.60 17.59
N SER A 219 -13.71 32.57 18.69
CA SER A 219 -14.15 31.87 19.89
C SER A 219 -15.39 32.53 20.49
N SER A 220 -16.28 31.71 21.04
CA SER A 220 -17.51 32.17 21.71
C SER A 220 -17.28 32.63 23.16
N HIS A 221 -16.12 32.32 23.75
CA HIS A 221 -15.81 32.55 25.17
C HIS A 221 -14.50 33.31 25.40
N ALA A 222 -13.65 33.46 24.37
CA ALA A 222 -12.40 34.19 24.46
C ALA A 222 -12.23 35.15 23.26
N PRO A 223 -11.52 36.28 23.43
CA PRO A 223 -11.19 37.21 22.34
C PRO A 223 -10.06 36.63 21.47
N THR A 224 -10.32 35.47 20.86
CA THR A 224 -9.34 34.69 20.11
C THR A 224 -9.94 34.18 18.81
N LEU A 225 -9.09 33.93 17.82
CA LEU A 225 -9.39 33.05 16.71
C LEU A 225 -8.98 31.62 17.07
N GLU A 226 -9.87 30.66 16.84
CA GLU A 226 -9.75 29.27 17.24
C GLU A 226 -9.63 28.36 16.00
N LEU A 227 -8.54 27.62 15.92
CA LEU A 227 -8.27 26.60 14.89
C LEU A 227 -8.77 25.23 15.38
N ARG A 228 -9.58 24.54 14.56
CA ARG A 228 -10.18 23.23 14.93
C ARG A 228 -9.93 22.09 13.93
N VAL A 229 -9.25 22.39 12.82
CA VAL A 229 -9.01 21.44 11.72
C VAL A 229 -8.07 20.29 12.09
N CYS A 230 -7.16 20.49 13.04
CA CYS A 230 -6.07 19.56 13.32
C CYS A 230 -6.50 18.34 14.13
N ASP A 231 -5.91 17.18 13.82
CA ASP A 231 -5.95 16.02 14.71
C ASP A 231 -5.11 16.29 15.98
N ALA A 232 -5.37 15.53 17.04
CA ALA A 232 -4.43 15.45 18.17
C ALA A 232 -3.08 14.86 17.72
N MET A 233 -1.97 15.31 18.30
CA MET A 233 -0.61 14.94 17.85
C MET A 233 0.21 14.29 18.97
N PRO A 234 0.82 13.10 18.79
CA PRO A 234 1.58 12.45 19.85
C PRO A 234 2.78 13.27 20.31
N LEU A 235 3.43 13.99 19.40
CA LEU A 235 4.59 14.81 19.71
C LEU A 235 4.17 16.26 19.95
N VAL A 236 4.52 16.79 21.12
CA VAL A 236 4.21 18.18 21.50
C VAL A 236 4.84 19.17 20.54
N ASP A 237 6.02 18.88 20.00
CA ASP A 237 6.68 19.75 19.03
C ASP A 237 5.90 19.90 17.72
N ASP A 238 5.09 18.92 17.33
CA ASP A 238 4.20 19.03 16.17
C ASP A 238 3.03 19.99 16.48
N ALA A 239 2.47 19.94 17.70
CA ALA A 239 1.45 20.89 18.16
C ALA A 239 1.99 22.33 18.24
N VAL A 240 3.22 22.51 18.71
CA VAL A 240 3.91 23.80 18.78
C VAL A 240 4.18 24.36 17.38
N LEU A 241 4.55 23.52 16.42
CA LEU A 241 4.68 23.93 15.02
C LEU A 241 3.36 24.44 14.46
N ILE A 242 2.25 23.72 14.68
CA ILE A 242 0.92 24.15 14.26
C ILE A 242 0.56 25.51 14.89
N ALA A 243 0.85 25.69 16.17
CA ALA A 243 0.60 26.95 16.87
C ALA A 243 1.39 28.12 16.27
N GLY A 244 2.68 27.93 15.96
CA GLY A 244 3.52 28.95 15.33
C GLY A 244 3.04 29.30 13.92
N LEU A 245 2.70 28.30 13.11
CA LEU A 245 2.14 28.53 11.76
C LEU A 245 0.81 29.26 11.80
N PHE A 246 -0.09 28.87 12.72
CA PHE A 246 -1.39 29.51 12.87
C PHE A 246 -1.25 30.96 13.37
N ARG A 247 -0.39 31.21 14.35
CA ARG A 247 -0.08 32.57 14.82
C ARG A 247 0.51 33.44 13.72
N GLY A 248 1.45 32.90 12.93
CA GLY A 248 2.01 33.59 11.77
C GLY A 248 0.96 33.89 10.69
N LEU A 249 0.03 32.96 10.43
CA LEU A 249 -1.10 33.15 9.51
C LEU A 249 -2.02 34.29 9.98
N VAL A 250 -2.38 34.30 11.26
CA VAL A 250 -3.21 35.35 11.87
C VAL A 250 -2.55 36.71 11.71
N ARG A 251 -1.26 36.83 12.09
CA ARG A 251 -0.52 38.09 11.97
C ARG A 251 -0.34 38.52 10.52
N SER A 252 -0.02 37.60 9.60
CA SER A 252 0.09 37.92 8.18
C SER A 252 -1.24 38.40 7.59
N ALA A 253 -2.36 37.81 8.00
CA ALA A 253 -3.68 38.21 7.54
C ALA A 253 -4.10 39.57 8.11
N GLU A 254 -3.77 39.85 9.37
CA GLU A 254 -3.95 41.16 10.00
C GLU A 254 -3.19 42.26 9.22
N LEU A 255 -1.90 42.04 8.93
CA LEU A 255 -1.08 42.96 8.12
C LEU A 255 -1.63 43.17 6.71
N ASP A 256 -2.22 42.13 6.09
CA ASP A 256 -2.90 42.26 4.80
C ASP A 256 -4.15 43.16 4.88
N ILE A 257 -4.92 43.05 5.97
CA ILE A 257 -6.13 43.83 6.21
C ILE A 257 -5.76 45.30 6.48
N GLU A 258 -4.78 45.55 7.34
CA GLU A 258 -4.27 46.89 7.65
C GLU A 258 -3.74 47.60 6.39
N ALA A 259 -3.06 46.85 5.52
CA ALA A 259 -2.56 47.35 4.23
C ALA A 259 -3.65 47.50 3.15
N GLY A 260 -4.92 47.16 3.45
CA GLY A 260 -6.03 47.25 2.50
C GLY A 260 -5.93 46.26 1.33
N ARG A 261 -5.20 45.15 1.47
CA ARG A 261 -5.06 44.15 0.41
C ARG A 261 -6.38 43.42 0.20
N PRO A 262 -6.85 43.22 -1.04
CA PRO A 262 -8.15 42.60 -1.31
C PRO A 262 -8.18 41.14 -0.86
N PHE A 263 -9.29 40.73 -0.23
CA PHE A 263 -9.56 39.33 0.05
C PHE A 263 -9.86 38.58 -1.26
N ARG A 264 -9.23 37.42 -1.44
CA ARG A 264 -9.49 36.51 -2.57
C ARG A 264 -10.18 35.27 -2.03
N SER A 265 -11.47 35.12 -2.35
CA SER A 265 -12.25 33.97 -1.94
C SER A 265 -11.84 32.72 -2.73
N THR A 266 -11.68 31.60 -2.04
CA THR A 266 -11.53 30.29 -2.66
C THR A 266 -12.93 29.70 -2.90
N PRO A 267 -13.24 29.22 -4.11
CA PRO A 267 -14.51 28.54 -4.35
C PRO A 267 -14.70 27.36 -3.38
N PRO A 268 -15.84 27.23 -2.69
CA PRO A 268 -16.04 26.18 -1.68
C PRO A 268 -15.75 24.75 -2.17
N PRO A 269 -16.07 24.35 -3.43
CA PRO A 269 -15.70 23.02 -3.93
C PRO A 269 -14.18 22.78 -3.96
N ILE A 270 -13.38 23.82 -4.24
CA ILE A 270 -11.91 23.72 -4.26
C ILE A 270 -11.37 23.60 -2.83
N GLN A 271 -11.89 24.38 -1.88
CA GLN A 271 -11.47 24.29 -0.48
C GLN A 271 -11.80 22.91 0.12
N ARG A 272 -12.98 22.37 -0.19
CA ARG A 272 -13.37 21.01 0.22
C ARG A 272 -12.47 19.95 -0.41
N ALA A 273 -12.15 20.08 -1.70
CA ALA A 273 -11.23 19.16 -2.38
C ALA A 273 -9.82 19.22 -1.79
N ALA A 274 -9.30 20.42 -1.48
CA ALA A 274 -8.00 20.61 -0.85
C ALA A 274 -7.94 19.96 0.54
N THR A 275 -8.99 20.15 1.34
CA THR A 275 -9.10 19.57 2.69
C THR A 275 -9.20 18.05 2.63
N TRP A 276 -10.02 17.51 1.72
CA TRP A 276 -10.10 16.06 1.49
C TRP A 276 -8.76 15.48 1.04
N GLN A 277 -8.06 16.16 0.13
CA GLN A 277 -6.76 15.73 -0.37
C GLN A 277 -5.69 15.72 0.75
N ALA A 278 -5.70 16.73 1.62
CA ALA A 278 -4.85 16.77 2.82
C ALA A 278 -5.19 15.64 3.81
N ALA A 279 -6.48 15.41 4.09
CA ALA A 279 -6.92 14.32 4.94
C ALA A 279 -6.52 12.94 4.37
N ARG A 280 -6.58 12.77 3.05
CA ARG A 280 -6.29 11.52 2.36
C ARG A 280 -4.80 11.20 2.28
N GLY A 281 -3.99 12.20 1.93
CA GLY A 281 -2.57 12.01 1.65
C GLY A 281 -1.62 12.37 2.78
N GLY A 282 -2.04 13.22 3.72
CA GLY A 282 -1.17 13.74 4.78
C GLY A 282 0.11 14.38 4.23
N LEU A 283 1.21 14.26 4.99
CA LEU A 283 2.51 14.81 4.63
C LEU A 283 3.23 14.03 3.50
N ALA A 284 2.86 12.76 3.29
CA ALA A 284 3.36 11.94 2.18
C ALA A 284 2.67 12.25 0.84
N GLY A 285 1.56 12.98 0.87
CA GLY A 285 0.71 13.25 -0.28
C GLY A 285 1.10 14.48 -1.09
N GLN A 286 0.18 14.83 -2.00
CA GLN A 286 0.17 16.11 -2.70
C GLN A 286 -0.83 17.03 -2.01
N LEU A 287 -0.57 18.33 -1.98
CA LEU A 287 -1.51 19.39 -1.61
C LEU A 287 -1.74 20.31 -2.80
N LEU A 288 -2.68 21.24 -2.68
CA LEU A 288 -2.87 22.29 -3.67
C LEU A 288 -1.96 23.49 -3.36
N ASP A 289 -1.31 24.02 -4.39
CA ASP A 289 -0.56 25.27 -4.26
C ASP A 289 -1.48 26.48 -4.01
N HIS A 290 -0.87 27.64 -3.73
CA HIS A 290 -1.58 28.86 -3.35
C HIS A 290 -2.00 29.74 -4.54
N THR A 291 -1.90 29.23 -5.78
CA THR A 291 -2.21 30.03 -6.97
C THR A 291 -3.70 30.16 -7.21
N GLU A 292 -4.09 31.07 -8.10
CA GLU A 292 -5.49 31.25 -8.52
C GLU A 292 -6.08 30.00 -9.21
N HIS A 293 -5.22 29.22 -9.85
CA HIS A 293 -5.56 27.95 -10.50
C HIS A 293 -4.73 26.84 -9.87
N PRO A 294 -5.16 26.37 -8.67
CA PRO A 294 -4.33 25.54 -7.82
C PRO A 294 -3.88 24.26 -8.53
N ARG A 295 -2.60 23.92 -8.39
CA ARG A 295 -2.02 22.68 -8.90
C ARG A 295 -1.54 21.78 -7.77
N PRO A 296 -1.51 20.45 -7.98
CA PRO A 296 -0.91 19.53 -7.03
C PRO A 296 0.60 19.80 -6.87
N VAL A 297 1.06 19.91 -5.63
CA VAL A 297 2.47 20.00 -5.23
C VAL A 297 2.73 19.08 -4.04
N PRO A 298 3.95 18.57 -3.83
CA PRO A 298 4.28 17.79 -2.62
C PRO A 298 3.96 18.55 -1.33
N ALA A 299 3.40 17.87 -0.33
CA ALA A 299 3.00 18.52 0.93
C ALA A 299 4.17 19.23 1.64
N ALA A 300 5.37 18.63 1.61
CA ALA A 300 6.58 19.24 2.14
C ALA A 300 6.97 20.56 1.44
N GLU A 301 6.73 20.66 0.12
CA GLU A 301 6.95 21.89 -0.64
C GLU A 301 5.90 22.95 -0.31
N ALA A 302 4.64 22.54 -0.16
CA ALA A 302 3.57 23.43 0.28
C ALA A 302 3.85 24.01 1.68
N LEU A 303 4.33 23.18 2.62
CA LEU A 303 4.70 23.60 3.97
C LEU A 303 5.87 24.60 3.97
N ARG A 304 6.95 24.30 3.24
CA ARG A 304 8.08 25.25 3.09
C ARG A 304 7.64 26.55 2.42
N SER A 305 6.80 26.47 1.40
CA SER A 305 6.25 27.63 0.71
C SER A 305 5.37 28.49 1.62
N LEU A 306 4.59 27.87 2.52
CA LEU A 306 3.83 28.58 3.54
C LEU A 306 4.77 29.34 4.49
N ILE A 307 5.78 28.67 5.05
CA ILE A 307 6.76 29.30 5.95
C ILE A 307 7.47 30.47 5.27
N ALA A 308 7.86 30.33 4.00
CA ALA A 308 8.48 31.41 3.23
C ALA A 308 7.54 32.63 3.08
N ARG A 309 6.24 32.43 2.87
CA ARG A 309 5.24 33.53 2.85
C ARG A 309 5.06 34.18 4.20
N LEU A 310 5.08 33.37 5.28
CA LEU A 310 4.89 33.84 6.65
C LEU A 310 6.14 34.47 7.26
N GLN A 311 7.29 34.40 6.58
CA GLN A 311 8.58 34.84 7.12
C GLN A 311 8.52 36.23 7.79
N PRO A 312 7.96 37.30 7.18
CA PRO A 312 7.93 38.61 7.83
C PRO A 312 7.16 38.63 9.15
N ALA A 313 6.03 37.92 9.22
CA ALA A 313 5.21 37.83 10.43
C ALA A 313 5.89 36.99 11.51
N LEU A 314 6.52 35.87 11.12
CA LEU A 314 7.25 35.00 12.05
C LEU A 314 8.53 35.66 12.58
N ASP A 315 9.22 36.46 11.77
CA ASP A 315 10.39 37.25 12.19
C ASP A 315 9.97 38.31 13.23
N GLU A 316 8.86 39.01 13.00
CA GLU A 316 8.30 39.98 13.96
C GLU A 316 7.96 39.34 15.31
N LEU A 317 7.41 38.12 15.28
CA LEU A 317 7.03 37.35 16.47
C LEU A 317 8.22 36.68 17.18
N GLY A 318 9.39 36.59 16.53
CA GLY A 318 10.53 35.82 17.02
C GLY A 318 10.39 34.30 16.86
N ASP A 319 9.41 33.83 16.07
CA ASP A 319 9.07 32.41 15.92
C ASP A 319 9.78 31.71 14.76
N LEU A 320 10.35 32.47 13.82
CA LEU A 320 10.78 31.94 12.52
C LEU A 320 11.75 30.77 12.61
N GLU A 321 12.82 30.91 13.38
CA GLU A 321 13.85 29.89 13.49
C GLU A 321 13.32 28.60 14.12
N GLN A 322 12.47 28.72 15.15
CA GLN A 322 11.84 27.57 15.78
C GLN A 322 10.85 26.88 14.82
N VAL A 323 9.97 27.65 14.15
CA VAL A 323 9.03 27.10 13.16
C VAL A 323 9.75 26.40 12.01
N ARG A 324 10.84 26.98 11.50
CA ARG A 324 11.67 26.33 10.46
C ARG A 324 12.29 25.03 10.94
N ALA A 325 12.90 25.04 12.13
CA ALA A 325 13.54 23.85 12.70
C ALA A 325 12.52 22.72 12.92
N LEU A 326 11.36 23.05 13.49
CA LEU A 326 10.28 22.09 13.73
C LEU A 326 9.69 21.55 12.42
N ALA A 327 9.47 22.40 11.42
CA ALA A 327 8.96 21.98 10.12
C ALA A 327 9.92 21.04 9.39
N GLU A 328 11.22 21.33 9.37
CA GLU A 328 12.20 20.44 8.77
C GLU A 328 12.33 19.12 9.56
N ALA A 329 12.22 19.16 10.88
CA ALA A 329 12.18 17.94 11.70
C ALA A 329 10.96 17.07 11.38
N LEU A 330 9.77 17.67 11.27
CA LEU A 330 8.53 17.00 10.87
C LEU A 330 8.67 16.40 9.46
N ILE A 331 9.13 17.18 8.47
CA ILE A 331 9.33 16.70 7.10
C ILE A 331 10.30 15.51 7.09
N ALA A 332 11.41 15.60 7.84
CA ALA A 332 12.42 14.56 7.91
C ALA A 332 11.94 13.28 8.63
N ARG A 333 10.95 13.38 9.52
CA ARG A 333 10.43 12.24 10.31
C ARG A 333 9.14 11.66 9.73
N GLY A 334 8.33 12.46 9.03
CA GLY A 334 6.93 12.15 8.73
C GLY A 334 6.00 12.57 9.86
N ASN A 335 4.72 12.77 9.54
CA ASN A 335 3.69 13.04 10.54
C ASN A 335 3.34 11.76 11.35
N SER A 336 2.41 11.85 12.30
CA SER A 336 2.04 10.68 13.11
C SER A 336 1.43 9.55 12.29
N ALA A 337 0.61 9.87 11.29
CA ALA A 337 0.02 8.84 10.43
C ALA A 337 1.09 8.04 9.66
N ASP A 338 2.15 8.71 9.18
CA ASP A 338 3.28 8.07 8.51
C ASP A 338 4.02 7.11 9.46
N ARG A 339 4.25 7.55 10.71
CA ARG A 339 4.96 6.74 11.72
C ARG A 339 4.14 5.54 12.19
N GLN A 340 2.85 5.72 12.44
CA GLN A 340 1.96 4.62 12.81
C GLN A 340 1.94 3.52 11.75
N ARG A 341 1.84 3.89 10.46
CA ARG A 341 1.94 2.93 9.35
C ARG A 341 3.31 2.29 9.24
N ALA A 342 4.39 3.01 9.54
CA ALA A 342 5.73 2.44 9.55
C ALA A 342 5.88 1.36 10.64
N VAL A 343 5.35 1.60 11.83
CA VAL A 343 5.34 0.63 12.94
C VAL A 343 4.48 -0.59 12.59
N PHE A 344 3.30 -0.39 12.00
CA PHE A 344 2.48 -1.51 11.53
C PHE A 344 3.15 -2.31 10.42
N ALA A 345 3.78 -1.64 9.45
CA ALA A 345 4.52 -2.32 8.38
C ALA A 345 5.75 -3.08 8.89
N GLU A 346 6.26 -2.76 10.08
CA GLU A 346 7.35 -3.47 10.72
C GLU A 346 6.86 -4.69 11.50
N HIS A 347 5.83 -4.52 12.34
CA HIS A 347 5.42 -5.54 13.31
C HIS A 347 4.14 -6.29 12.95
N GLY A 348 3.32 -5.77 12.03
CA GLY A 348 2.08 -6.39 11.57
C GLY A 348 0.93 -6.39 12.58
N THR A 349 0.99 -5.58 13.64
CA THR A 349 0.00 -5.58 14.73
C THR A 349 -0.39 -4.15 15.14
N LEU A 350 -1.67 -3.93 15.46
CA LEU A 350 -2.13 -2.62 15.93
C LEU A 350 -1.72 -2.35 17.37
N GLU A 351 -1.47 -3.40 18.17
CA GLU A 351 -0.93 -3.33 19.52
C GLU A 351 0.42 -2.60 19.53
N SER A 352 1.31 -2.93 18.58
CA SER A 352 2.60 -2.24 18.42
C SER A 352 2.42 -0.77 18.05
N VAL A 353 1.39 -0.45 17.26
CA VAL A 353 1.04 0.94 16.90
C VAL A 353 0.55 1.70 18.12
N VAL A 354 -0.32 1.09 18.93
CA VAL A 354 -0.80 1.66 20.20
C VAL A 354 0.38 1.91 21.14
N ASP A 355 1.27 0.94 21.32
CA ASP A 355 2.47 1.10 22.13
C ASP A 355 3.35 2.25 21.66
N SER A 356 3.55 2.38 20.34
CA SER A 356 4.32 3.47 19.77
C SER A 356 3.68 4.84 20.05
N VAL A 357 2.37 5.01 19.84
CA VAL A 357 1.73 6.33 20.04
C VAL A 357 1.62 6.70 21.51
N VAL A 358 1.44 5.73 22.41
CA VAL A 358 1.51 5.93 23.85
C VAL A 358 2.92 6.35 24.25
N ALA A 359 3.96 5.64 23.79
CA ALA A 359 5.35 5.98 24.07
C ALA A 359 5.73 7.37 23.55
N GLU A 360 5.31 7.74 22.35
CA GLU A 360 5.50 9.09 21.81
C GLU A 360 4.79 10.17 22.64
N THR A 361 3.54 9.91 23.06
CA THR A 361 2.75 10.85 23.86
C THR A 361 3.35 11.07 25.25
N HIS A 362 3.97 10.05 25.84
CA HIS A 362 4.57 10.09 27.18
C HIS A 362 6.04 10.53 27.18
N GLY A 363 6.66 10.47 26.00
CA GLY A 363 8.08 10.67 25.78
C GLY A 363 8.51 12.14 25.67
N PRO A 364 9.71 12.40 25.13
CA PRO A 364 10.20 13.76 24.91
C PRO A 364 9.37 14.50 23.84
N SER A 365 9.35 15.84 23.91
CA SER A 365 8.53 16.69 23.00
C SER A 365 8.78 16.42 21.52
N SER A 366 10.02 16.10 21.16
CA SER A 366 10.49 15.87 19.79
C SER A 366 10.28 14.43 19.30
N GLY A 367 9.84 13.54 20.19
CA GLY A 367 9.82 12.09 19.97
C GLY A 367 11.20 11.44 20.11
N PRO A 368 11.28 10.12 19.89
CA PRO A 368 12.53 9.38 20.01
C PRO A 368 13.59 9.91 19.04
N THR A 369 14.85 9.96 19.49
CA THR A 369 15.97 10.30 18.61
C THR A 369 16.12 9.21 17.56
N LEU A 370 15.87 9.56 16.30
CA LEU A 370 15.94 8.62 15.19
C LEU A 370 17.41 8.28 14.87
N PRO A 371 17.78 6.98 14.78
CA PRO A 371 19.17 6.55 14.69
C PRO A 371 19.81 6.78 13.30
N ALA A 372 19.02 6.78 12.21
CA ALA A 372 19.55 6.88 10.85
C ALA A 372 19.47 8.30 10.25
N PRO A 373 20.51 8.79 9.55
CA PRO A 373 20.47 10.02 8.79
C PRO A 373 19.59 9.90 7.53
N SER A 374 19.03 11.01 7.07
CA SER A 374 18.25 11.05 5.82
C SER A 374 19.12 10.97 4.57
N LEU A 375 18.62 10.26 3.56
CA LEU A 375 19.14 10.17 2.21
C LEU A 375 18.76 11.42 1.42
N ARG A 376 19.54 12.49 1.59
CA ARG A 376 19.21 13.83 1.07
C ARG A 376 19.01 13.90 -0.46
N THR A 377 19.66 13.03 -1.22
CA THR A 377 19.58 12.98 -2.69
C THR A 377 18.51 12.01 -3.21
N TYR A 378 17.96 11.16 -2.33
CA TYR A 378 16.95 10.18 -2.71
C TYR A 378 15.57 10.84 -2.80
N ARG A 379 14.98 10.83 -4.00
CA ARG A 379 13.63 11.37 -4.22
C ARG A 379 12.59 10.32 -3.83
N VAL A 380 12.13 10.35 -2.58
CA VAL A 380 11.11 9.41 -2.09
C VAL A 380 9.83 9.53 -2.92
N ARG A 381 9.20 8.39 -3.23
CA ARG A 381 7.87 8.32 -3.84
C ARG A 381 6.84 7.83 -2.83
N ALA A 382 5.57 8.14 -3.06
CA ALA A 382 4.49 7.51 -2.31
C ALA A 382 4.54 5.99 -2.49
N GLY A 383 4.40 5.24 -1.40
CA GLY A 383 4.54 3.78 -1.41
C GLY A 383 5.98 3.26 -1.45
N ASP A 384 7.00 4.08 -1.13
CA ASP A 384 8.37 3.56 -1.03
C ASP A 384 8.51 2.59 0.15
N GLU A 385 8.93 1.36 -0.16
CA GLU A 385 9.01 0.24 0.79
C GLU A 385 10.26 0.27 1.65
N ALA A 386 11.27 1.07 1.31
CA ALA A 386 12.54 1.12 2.05
C ALA A 386 12.82 2.47 2.70
N VAL A 387 12.29 3.56 2.15
CA VAL A 387 12.59 4.92 2.60
C VAL A 387 11.29 5.67 2.91
N ALA A 388 11.16 6.16 4.14
CA ALA A 388 10.02 6.97 4.55
C ALA A 388 10.05 8.37 3.88
N THR A 389 8.91 9.08 3.88
CA THR A 389 8.71 10.40 3.25
C THR A 389 9.84 11.41 3.52
N GLY A 390 10.42 11.40 4.73
CA GLY A 390 11.53 12.27 5.11
C GLY A 390 12.91 11.86 4.60
N GLY A 391 12.99 10.90 3.68
CA GLY A 391 14.24 10.38 3.13
C GLY A 391 14.98 9.43 4.07
N ARG A 392 14.36 8.99 5.17
CA ARG A 392 15.01 8.09 6.13
C ARG A 392 14.74 6.62 5.80
N PRO A 393 15.75 5.75 5.90
CA PRO A 393 15.52 4.30 5.84
C PRO A 393 14.47 3.85 6.86
N ARG A 394 13.55 2.99 6.44
CA ARG A 394 12.68 2.22 7.34
C ARG A 394 13.54 1.20 8.09
N THR A 395 13.10 0.76 9.27
CA THR A 395 13.88 -0.09 10.18
C THR A 395 14.48 -1.33 9.50
N ALA A 396 13.68 -2.05 8.71
CA ALA A 396 14.10 -3.23 7.95
C ALA A 396 15.23 -2.96 6.93
N TYR A 397 15.36 -1.72 6.48
CA TYR A 397 16.34 -1.30 5.48
C TYR A 397 17.47 -0.46 6.07
N GLN A 398 17.40 -0.06 7.33
CA GLN A 398 18.44 0.77 7.96
C GLN A 398 19.82 0.10 7.85
N PRO A 399 20.03 -1.16 8.28
CA PRO A 399 21.35 -1.80 8.18
C PRO A 399 21.84 -1.95 6.73
N ILE A 400 20.91 -2.19 5.79
CA ILE A 400 21.19 -2.39 4.37
C ILE A 400 21.69 -1.08 3.74
N LEU A 401 20.95 0.02 3.95
CA LEU A 401 21.27 1.31 3.35
C LEU A 401 22.46 1.99 4.05
N GLU A 402 22.67 1.73 5.34
CA GLU A 402 23.90 2.12 6.05
C GLU A 402 25.13 1.41 5.47
N HIS A 403 25.05 0.10 5.24
CA HIS A 403 26.13 -0.64 4.59
C HIS A 403 26.52 -0.04 3.24
N PHE A 404 25.56 0.23 2.36
CA PHE A 404 25.85 0.84 1.05
C PHE A 404 26.41 2.26 1.14
N ARG A 405 25.96 3.05 2.10
CA ARG A 405 26.49 4.40 2.34
C ARG A 405 27.96 4.35 2.75
N ASP A 406 28.35 3.37 3.55
CA ASP A 406 29.68 3.27 4.14
C ASP A 406 30.74 2.69 3.17
N LEU A 407 30.33 1.98 2.10
CA LEU A 407 31.22 1.43 1.08
C LEU A 407 31.96 2.50 0.25
N GLY A 408 31.38 3.68 0.06
CA GLY A 408 31.92 4.71 -0.83
C GLY A 408 31.76 4.37 -2.33
N THR A 409 31.95 5.37 -3.20
CA THR A 409 31.63 5.25 -4.64
C THR A 409 32.55 4.31 -5.41
N GLU A 410 33.84 4.27 -5.07
CA GLU A 410 34.82 3.40 -5.73
C GLU A 410 34.53 1.92 -5.48
N ARG A 411 34.29 1.55 -4.22
CA ARG A 411 33.97 0.17 -3.85
C ARG A 411 32.63 -0.25 -4.46
N LEU A 412 31.64 0.64 -4.48
CA LEU A 412 30.36 0.37 -5.12
C LEU A 412 30.51 0.10 -6.63
N ALA A 413 31.35 0.86 -7.33
CA ALA A 413 31.65 0.60 -8.75
C ALA A 413 32.29 -0.78 -8.96
N GLN A 414 33.23 -1.18 -8.11
CA GLN A 414 33.83 -2.52 -8.15
C GLN A 414 32.79 -3.62 -7.92
N LEU A 415 31.83 -3.40 -7.01
CA LEU A 415 30.75 -4.35 -6.74
C LEU A 415 29.80 -4.48 -7.94
N HIS A 416 29.52 -3.39 -8.66
CA HIS A 416 28.75 -3.45 -9.90
C HIS A 416 29.47 -4.24 -11.00
N GLU A 417 30.78 -4.04 -11.18
CA GLU A 417 31.58 -4.80 -12.13
C GLU A 417 31.61 -6.29 -11.77
N ALA A 418 31.86 -6.62 -10.49
CA ALA A 418 31.83 -7.99 -10.00
C ALA A 418 30.47 -8.65 -10.21
N ARG A 419 29.38 -7.92 -9.94
CA ARG A 419 28.01 -8.37 -10.22
C ARG A 419 27.82 -8.69 -11.70
N ASP A 420 28.19 -7.78 -12.59
CA ASP A 420 27.98 -7.97 -14.04
C ASP A 420 28.78 -9.15 -14.58
N GLN A 421 30.02 -9.31 -14.11
CA GLN A 421 30.84 -10.47 -14.41
C GLN A 421 30.22 -11.76 -13.89
N ARG A 422 29.69 -11.76 -12.66
CA ARG A 422 29.06 -12.95 -12.07
C ARG A 422 27.77 -13.35 -12.77
N VAL A 423 26.96 -12.38 -13.23
CA VAL A 423 25.77 -12.62 -14.06
C VAL A 423 26.16 -13.41 -15.32
N LEU A 424 27.23 -12.98 -16.01
CA LEU A 424 27.73 -13.64 -17.22
C LEU A 424 28.24 -15.06 -16.93
N GLU A 425 29.06 -15.23 -15.90
CA GLU A 425 29.63 -16.54 -15.52
C GLU A 425 28.56 -17.55 -15.09
N ALA A 426 27.57 -17.10 -14.32
CA ALA A 426 26.46 -17.93 -13.90
C ALA A 426 25.46 -18.21 -15.05
N GLY A 427 25.59 -17.52 -16.18
CA GLY A 427 24.69 -17.63 -17.33
C GLY A 427 23.28 -17.12 -17.03
N ILE A 428 23.14 -16.16 -16.11
CA ILE A 428 21.85 -15.55 -15.78
C ILE A 428 21.47 -14.61 -16.92
N THR A 429 20.89 -15.17 -17.97
CA THR A 429 20.54 -14.46 -19.20
C THR A 429 19.05 -14.59 -19.49
N PHE A 430 18.53 -13.67 -20.31
CA PHE A 430 17.21 -13.75 -20.90
C PHE A 430 17.31 -13.49 -22.40
N ARG A 431 16.40 -14.07 -23.18
CA ARG A 431 16.41 -13.90 -24.63
C ARG A 431 15.52 -12.73 -25.08
N LEU A 432 16.05 -11.87 -25.93
CA LEU A 432 15.31 -10.79 -26.60
C LEU A 432 15.45 -10.95 -28.12
N GLY A 433 14.43 -11.48 -28.78
CA GLY A 433 14.53 -11.88 -30.19
C GLY A 433 15.44 -13.11 -30.34
N GLU A 434 16.51 -13.00 -31.12
CA GLU A 434 17.52 -14.06 -31.30
C GLU A 434 18.78 -13.86 -30.44
N GLU A 435 18.84 -12.77 -29.66
CA GLU A 435 20.01 -12.44 -28.82
C GLU A 435 19.79 -12.81 -27.35
N ASP A 436 20.80 -13.44 -26.74
CA ASP A 436 20.88 -13.63 -25.29
C ASP A 436 21.50 -12.39 -24.64
N ARG A 437 20.79 -11.82 -23.65
CA ARG A 437 21.24 -10.64 -22.90
C ARG A 437 21.42 -10.97 -21.43
N PRO A 438 22.45 -10.41 -20.76
CA PRO A 438 22.60 -10.53 -19.31
C PRO A 438 21.37 -9.98 -18.60
N PHE A 439 20.86 -10.71 -17.61
CA PHE A 439 19.73 -10.28 -16.83
C PHE A 439 20.16 -9.16 -15.86
N PRO A 440 19.60 -7.95 -15.92
CA PRO A 440 20.03 -6.87 -15.03
C PRO A 440 19.63 -7.19 -13.58
N VAL A 441 20.61 -7.17 -12.67
CA VAL A 441 20.41 -7.39 -11.24
C VAL A 441 20.78 -6.13 -10.47
N ASP A 442 19.91 -5.70 -9.56
CA ASP A 442 20.20 -4.62 -8.64
C ASP A 442 20.74 -5.16 -7.31
N LEU A 443 21.68 -4.44 -6.71
CA LEU A 443 22.37 -4.87 -5.49
C LEU A 443 21.52 -4.70 -4.22
N VAL A 444 20.49 -3.84 -4.24
CA VAL A 444 19.63 -3.60 -3.07
C VAL A 444 18.51 -4.65 -3.05
N PRO A 445 18.46 -5.55 -2.06
CA PRO A 445 17.41 -6.57 -1.94
C PRO A 445 16.07 -5.93 -1.55
N ARG A 446 14.97 -6.63 -1.82
CA ARG A 446 13.64 -6.33 -1.28
C ARG A 446 13.37 -7.19 -0.06
N VAL A 447 13.06 -6.58 1.07
CA VAL A 447 12.69 -7.27 2.32
C VAL A 447 11.17 -7.41 2.43
N LEU A 448 10.69 -8.62 2.68
CA LEU A 448 9.32 -8.95 3.04
C LEU A 448 9.29 -9.53 4.46
N GLN A 449 8.53 -8.89 5.35
CA GLN A 449 8.37 -9.28 6.74
C GLN A 449 7.52 -10.54 6.88
N ALA A 450 7.63 -11.21 8.03
CA ALA A 450 6.92 -12.46 8.30
C ALA A 450 5.40 -12.34 8.20
N HIS A 451 4.82 -11.24 8.67
CA HIS A 451 3.38 -11.00 8.58
C HIS A 451 2.93 -10.76 7.13
N GLU A 452 3.71 -10.01 6.34
CA GLU A 452 3.44 -9.78 4.92
C GLU A 452 3.49 -11.08 4.13
N TRP A 453 4.48 -11.92 4.41
CA TRP A 453 4.59 -13.23 3.77
C TRP A 453 3.44 -14.17 4.16
N SER A 454 2.99 -14.10 5.42
CA SER A 454 1.84 -14.88 5.90
C SER A 454 0.52 -14.46 5.25
N GLU A 455 0.31 -13.14 5.06
CA GLU A 455 -0.82 -12.60 4.31
C GLU A 455 -0.80 -13.09 2.85
N LEU A 456 0.35 -13.01 2.19
CA LEU A 456 0.54 -13.52 0.84
C LEU A 456 0.32 -15.02 0.75
N ALA A 457 0.81 -15.81 1.71
CA ALA A 457 0.58 -17.26 1.76
C ALA A 457 -0.91 -17.57 1.83
N ALA A 458 -1.63 -17.01 2.80
CA ALA A 458 -3.05 -17.26 2.97
C ALA A 458 -3.87 -16.96 1.70
N GLY A 459 -3.63 -15.81 1.08
CA GLY A 459 -4.40 -15.42 -0.10
C GLY A 459 -4.00 -16.11 -1.40
N LEU A 460 -2.70 -16.37 -1.62
CA LEU A 460 -2.24 -17.06 -2.82
C LEU A 460 -2.56 -18.55 -2.79
N GLU A 461 -2.50 -19.19 -1.62
CA GLU A 461 -2.90 -20.59 -1.46
C GLU A 461 -4.42 -20.75 -1.65
N GLN A 462 -5.23 -19.85 -1.10
CA GLN A 462 -6.68 -19.79 -1.38
C GLN A 462 -6.95 -19.65 -2.89
N ARG A 463 -6.28 -18.69 -3.54
CA ARG A 463 -6.46 -18.43 -4.97
C ARG A 463 -6.05 -19.63 -5.82
N ALA A 464 -4.91 -20.26 -5.52
CA ALA A 464 -4.43 -21.45 -6.23
C ALA A 464 -5.39 -22.64 -6.08
N ARG A 465 -5.97 -22.86 -4.89
CA ARG A 465 -7.01 -23.88 -4.67
C ARG A 465 -8.22 -23.66 -5.56
N ALA A 466 -8.73 -22.43 -5.62
CA ALA A 466 -9.89 -22.10 -6.45
C ALA A 466 -9.60 -22.29 -7.95
N LEU A 467 -8.39 -21.93 -8.41
CA LEU A 467 -7.96 -22.14 -9.79
C LEU A 467 -7.77 -23.62 -10.13
N GLU A 468 -7.22 -24.42 -9.22
CA GLU A 468 -7.12 -25.88 -9.41
C GLU A 468 -8.52 -26.53 -9.44
N CYS A 469 -9.44 -26.13 -8.56
CA CYS A 469 -10.84 -26.56 -8.61
C CYS A 469 -11.48 -26.22 -9.96
N PHE A 470 -11.26 -24.99 -10.45
CA PHE A 470 -11.75 -24.57 -11.77
C PHE A 470 -11.17 -25.41 -12.90
N LEU A 471 -9.87 -25.65 -12.90
CA LEU A 471 -9.18 -26.48 -13.89
C LEU A 471 -9.73 -27.92 -13.90
N GLN A 472 -9.97 -28.51 -12.74
CA GLN A 472 -10.57 -29.85 -12.66
C GLN A 472 -12.04 -29.85 -13.14
N ASP A 473 -12.80 -28.81 -12.81
CA ASP A 473 -14.21 -28.70 -13.21
C ASP A 473 -14.37 -28.46 -14.71
N VAL A 474 -13.64 -27.50 -15.31
CA VAL A 474 -13.80 -27.11 -16.72
C VAL A 474 -13.44 -28.24 -17.69
N TYR A 475 -12.53 -29.13 -17.30
CA TYR A 475 -12.18 -30.34 -18.03
C TYR A 475 -12.97 -31.59 -17.60
N GLY A 476 -13.86 -31.44 -16.62
CA GLY A 476 -14.73 -32.49 -16.08
C GLY A 476 -16.20 -32.18 -16.34
N GLU A 477 -16.92 -31.79 -15.29
CA GLU A 477 -18.37 -31.56 -15.32
C GLU A 477 -18.78 -30.16 -15.81
N GLY A 478 -17.84 -29.21 -15.85
CA GLY A 478 -18.06 -27.83 -16.27
C GLY A 478 -19.15 -27.11 -15.47
N ARG A 479 -19.27 -27.36 -14.16
CA ARG A 479 -20.30 -26.79 -13.30
C ARG A 479 -20.24 -25.27 -13.23
N ALA A 480 -19.05 -24.67 -13.04
CA ALA A 480 -18.92 -23.22 -12.99
C ALA A 480 -19.37 -22.53 -14.30
N VAL A 481 -19.22 -23.21 -15.45
CA VAL A 481 -19.72 -22.72 -16.73
C VAL A 481 -21.24 -22.91 -16.85
N ARG A 482 -21.76 -24.08 -16.44
CA ARG A 482 -23.20 -24.38 -16.46
C ARG A 482 -24.01 -23.48 -15.52
N ASP A 483 -23.45 -23.17 -14.37
CA ASP A 483 -24.07 -22.33 -13.34
C ASP A 483 -23.89 -20.83 -13.64
N GLY A 484 -23.16 -20.49 -14.70
CA GLY A 484 -22.98 -19.11 -15.16
C GLY A 484 -21.99 -18.28 -14.35
N VAL A 485 -21.21 -18.91 -13.46
CA VAL A 485 -20.12 -18.25 -12.70
C VAL A 485 -19.05 -17.74 -13.65
N VAL A 486 -18.67 -18.56 -14.62
CA VAL A 486 -17.72 -18.21 -15.68
C VAL A 486 -18.38 -18.41 -17.03
N ARG A 487 -18.16 -17.47 -17.95
CA ARG A 487 -18.51 -17.67 -19.35
C ARG A 487 -17.32 -18.31 -20.07
N ARG A 488 -17.54 -19.44 -20.75
CA ARG A 488 -16.56 -20.03 -21.66
C ARG A 488 -16.97 -19.71 -23.11
N PRO A 489 -16.34 -18.75 -23.79
CA PRO A 489 -16.57 -18.56 -25.22
C PRO A 489 -16.24 -19.83 -25.99
N ALA A 490 -16.95 -20.10 -27.08
CA ALA A 490 -16.55 -21.15 -28.01
C ALA A 490 -15.23 -20.75 -28.69
N GLY A 491 -14.26 -21.67 -28.75
CA GLY A 491 -12.98 -21.45 -29.41
C GLY A 491 -11.94 -20.65 -28.61
N THR A 492 -12.05 -20.57 -27.27
CA THR A 492 -11.00 -19.97 -26.44
C THR A 492 -9.67 -20.70 -26.65
N ALA A 493 -8.65 -19.98 -27.11
CA ALA A 493 -7.33 -20.53 -27.44
C ALA A 493 -6.65 -21.28 -26.28
N GLY A 494 -7.02 -20.97 -25.04
CA GLY A 494 -6.49 -21.62 -23.83
C GLY A 494 -7.11 -22.98 -23.49
N PHE A 495 -8.25 -23.37 -24.08
CA PHE A 495 -8.92 -24.65 -23.81
C PHE A 495 -8.50 -25.72 -24.84
N ARG A 496 -8.12 -26.91 -24.37
CA ARG A 496 -7.66 -28.02 -25.23
C ARG A 496 -8.49 -29.28 -25.01
N GLU A 497 -9.22 -29.73 -26.03
CA GLU A 497 -10.13 -30.89 -25.93
C GLU A 497 -9.40 -32.18 -25.51
N GLU A 498 -8.18 -32.37 -26.02
CA GLU A 498 -7.32 -33.49 -25.70
C GLU A 498 -6.98 -33.56 -24.20
N ALA A 499 -6.98 -32.41 -23.51
CA ALA A 499 -6.67 -32.32 -22.10
C ALA A 499 -7.83 -32.78 -21.19
N ALA A 500 -9.06 -32.90 -21.72
CA ALA A 500 -10.19 -33.51 -21.03
C ALA A 500 -10.05 -35.04 -20.86
N ARG A 501 -9.11 -35.66 -21.60
CA ARG A 501 -8.83 -37.10 -21.52
C ARG A 501 -7.91 -37.48 -20.37
N LEU A 502 -7.23 -36.49 -19.76
CA LEU A 502 -6.37 -36.74 -18.61
C LEU A 502 -7.16 -37.35 -17.44
N PRO A 503 -6.53 -38.17 -16.60
CA PRO A 503 -7.22 -38.87 -15.54
C PRO A 503 -7.99 -37.93 -14.60
N ARG A 504 -9.23 -38.31 -14.24
CA ARG A 504 -10.04 -37.56 -13.27
C ARG A 504 -9.29 -37.40 -11.94
N GLY A 505 -9.37 -36.21 -11.36
CA GLY A 505 -8.71 -35.85 -10.11
C GLY A 505 -7.18 -35.72 -10.19
N ALA A 506 -6.58 -35.83 -11.39
CA ALA A 506 -5.18 -35.45 -11.57
C ALA A 506 -5.03 -33.93 -11.39
N VAL A 507 -4.03 -33.52 -10.63
CA VAL A 507 -3.67 -32.11 -10.47
C VAL A 507 -3.30 -31.52 -11.82
N ARG A 508 -3.85 -30.35 -12.15
CA ARG A 508 -3.63 -29.71 -13.46
C ARG A 508 -2.58 -28.62 -13.41
N GLY A 509 -2.53 -27.83 -12.35
CA GLY A 509 -1.53 -26.78 -12.15
C GLY A 509 -0.62 -27.01 -10.95
N PRO A 510 0.25 -28.04 -10.92
CA PRO A 510 1.14 -28.30 -9.78
C PRO A 510 2.10 -27.16 -9.47
N VAL A 511 2.43 -26.29 -10.44
CA VAL A 511 3.24 -25.10 -10.23
C VAL A 511 2.51 -23.88 -10.77
N MET A 512 2.02 -22.99 -9.91
CA MET A 512 1.34 -21.76 -10.30
C MET A 512 2.19 -20.54 -9.96
N GLY A 513 2.26 -19.56 -10.86
CA GLY A 513 2.94 -18.28 -10.62
C GLY A 513 1.95 -17.13 -10.51
N PHE A 514 2.15 -16.24 -9.54
CA PHE A 514 1.29 -15.08 -9.29
C PHE A 514 2.09 -13.79 -9.31
N ASP A 515 1.68 -12.86 -10.17
CA ASP A 515 2.26 -11.52 -10.22
C ASP A 515 1.48 -10.61 -9.27
N LEU A 516 2.20 -9.94 -8.39
CA LEU A 516 1.67 -9.13 -7.30
C LEU A 516 2.29 -7.74 -7.34
N VAL A 517 1.48 -6.75 -7.01
CA VAL A 517 1.93 -5.37 -6.84
C VAL A 517 1.50 -4.88 -5.48
N ARG A 518 2.30 -3.97 -4.90
CA ARG A 518 1.93 -3.23 -3.70
C ARG A 518 1.54 -1.82 -4.11
N ASN A 519 0.41 -1.32 -3.63
CA ASN A 519 -0.04 0.03 -3.95
C ASN A 519 0.68 1.08 -3.06
N GLU A 520 0.45 2.36 -3.36
CA GLU A 520 1.05 3.49 -2.63
C GLU A 520 0.65 3.58 -1.13
N PHE A 521 -0.30 2.77 -0.69
CA PHE A 521 -0.79 2.67 0.70
C PHE A 521 -0.37 1.36 1.39
N GLY A 522 0.41 0.50 0.73
CA GLY A 522 0.92 -0.74 1.30
C GLY A 522 0.06 -1.99 1.08
N GLY A 523 -1.10 -1.88 0.42
CA GLY A 523 -1.97 -3.03 0.14
C GLY A 523 -1.52 -3.86 -1.06
N TRP A 524 -1.58 -5.19 -0.93
CA TRP A 524 -1.25 -6.14 -2.00
C TRP A 524 -2.39 -6.31 -2.99
N ARG A 525 -2.05 -6.42 -4.29
CA ARG A 525 -2.98 -6.74 -5.36
C ARG A 525 -2.40 -7.81 -6.28
N VAL A 526 -3.18 -8.83 -6.61
CA VAL A 526 -2.82 -9.77 -7.68
C VAL A 526 -3.01 -9.07 -9.02
N LEU A 527 -1.99 -9.04 -9.86
CA LEU A 527 -1.98 -8.41 -11.18
C LEU A 527 -2.28 -9.41 -12.31
N GLU A 528 -1.74 -10.62 -12.21
CA GLU A 528 -1.82 -11.66 -13.24
C GLU A 528 -1.54 -13.05 -12.64
N ASP A 529 -2.25 -14.06 -13.15
CA ASP A 529 -2.05 -15.47 -12.84
C ASP A 529 -1.25 -16.12 -13.98
N ASN A 530 -0.38 -17.09 -13.68
CA ASN A 530 0.44 -17.78 -14.68
C ASN A 530 0.37 -19.30 -14.40
N LEU A 531 -0.44 -20.03 -15.18
CA LEU A 531 -0.76 -21.45 -14.94
C LEU A 531 -0.29 -22.37 -16.07
N ARG A 532 0.23 -21.82 -17.17
CA ARG A 532 0.95 -22.57 -18.21
C ARG A 532 2.35 -22.94 -17.72
N ASN A 533 3.35 -22.12 -18.05
CA ASN A 533 4.76 -22.37 -17.80
C ASN A 533 5.36 -21.19 -17.01
N PRO A 534 4.97 -20.98 -15.73
CA PRO A 534 5.43 -19.83 -14.96
C PRO A 534 6.95 -19.89 -14.79
N SER A 535 7.61 -18.75 -15.07
CA SER A 535 9.05 -18.60 -14.94
C SER A 535 9.44 -17.58 -13.89
N GLY A 536 10.64 -17.75 -13.30
CA GLY A 536 11.23 -16.86 -12.30
C GLY A 536 11.85 -17.58 -11.10
N LEU A 537 11.53 -18.86 -10.88
CA LEU A 537 12.04 -19.69 -9.77
C LEU A 537 13.57 -19.72 -9.74
N ALA A 538 14.20 -20.11 -10.86
CA ALA A 538 15.65 -20.23 -10.91
C ALA A 538 16.34 -18.86 -10.90
N TYR A 539 15.69 -17.82 -11.42
CA TYR A 539 16.21 -16.46 -11.37
C TYR A 539 16.28 -15.96 -9.93
N ALA A 540 15.24 -16.15 -9.12
CA ALA A 540 15.23 -15.76 -7.71
C ALA A 540 16.39 -16.42 -6.93
N MET A 541 16.60 -17.72 -7.15
CA MET A 541 17.69 -18.47 -6.52
C MET A 541 19.08 -18.05 -7.03
N GLY A 542 19.20 -17.87 -8.35
CA GLY A 542 20.45 -17.41 -8.97
C GLY A 542 20.85 -16.02 -8.51
N ILE A 543 19.88 -15.12 -8.31
CA ILE A 543 20.11 -13.78 -7.78
C ILE A 543 20.57 -13.84 -6.31
N ARG A 544 19.95 -14.66 -5.45
CA ARG A 544 20.43 -14.86 -4.06
C ARG A 544 21.88 -15.31 -4.03
N SER A 545 22.21 -16.39 -4.75
CA SER A 545 23.58 -16.91 -4.81
C SER A 545 24.57 -15.87 -5.36
N LEU A 546 24.15 -15.07 -6.33
CA LEU A 546 24.96 -13.99 -6.86
C LEU A 546 25.22 -12.89 -5.81
N LEU A 547 24.21 -12.46 -5.05
CA LEU A 547 24.40 -11.48 -3.99
C LEU A 547 25.25 -12.03 -2.84
N ASP A 548 25.09 -13.31 -2.48
CA ASP A 548 25.91 -13.95 -1.45
C ASP A 548 27.40 -13.97 -1.85
N ASP A 549 27.70 -14.17 -3.14
CA ASP A 549 29.07 -14.14 -3.67
C ASP A 549 29.65 -12.71 -3.76
N VAL A 550 28.85 -11.74 -4.21
CA VAL A 550 29.32 -10.37 -4.48
C VAL A 550 29.30 -9.49 -3.22
N LEU A 551 28.36 -9.74 -2.31
CA LEU A 551 28.09 -8.96 -1.11
C LEU A 551 27.96 -9.86 0.14
N PRO A 552 29.02 -10.62 0.50
CA PRO A 552 28.95 -11.54 1.65
C PRO A 552 28.74 -10.82 3.00
N ASP A 553 29.20 -9.57 3.11
CA ASP A 553 29.13 -8.77 4.35
C ASP A 553 27.85 -7.93 4.47
N LEU A 554 26.90 -8.06 3.52
CA LEU A 554 25.65 -7.31 3.56
C LEU A 554 24.78 -7.80 4.73
N PRO A 555 24.39 -6.92 5.69
CA PRO A 555 23.62 -7.33 6.86
C PRO A 555 22.30 -8.02 6.49
N ARG A 556 22.09 -9.24 7.00
CA ARG A 556 20.88 -10.04 6.77
C ARG A 556 19.93 -9.96 7.96
N PRO A 557 18.60 -9.87 7.76
CA PRO A 557 17.64 -9.96 8.85
C PRO A 557 17.66 -11.35 9.49
N ALA A 558 17.36 -11.43 10.78
CA ALA A 558 17.12 -12.70 11.45
C ALA A 558 15.92 -13.41 10.80
N GLY A 559 15.98 -14.74 10.70
CA GLY A 559 14.90 -15.52 10.08
C GLY A 559 14.82 -15.45 8.55
N LEU A 560 15.85 -14.92 7.88
CA LEU A 560 15.93 -14.92 6.42
C LEU A 560 15.89 -16.34 5.86
N VAL A 561 14.94 -16.60 4.96
CA VAL A 561 14.78 -17.90 4.31
C VAL A 561 15.75 -18.06 3.14
N ASP A 562 16.29 -19.28 3.01
CA ASP A 562 17.06 -19.72 1.84
C ASP A 562 16.13 -20.18 0.72
N PRO A 563 16.07 -19.48 -0.43
CA PRO A 563 15.21 -19.86 -1.55
C PRO A 563 15.60 -21.22 -2.15
N ALA A 564 16.79 -21.75 -1.86
CA ALA A 564 17.20 -23.08 -2.33
C ALA A 564 16.32 -24.21 -1.80
N GLY A 565 15.69 -24.04 -0.64
CA GLY A 565 14.81 -25.03 -0.03
C GLY A 565 13.63 -25.44 -0.92
N ALA A 566 13.16 -24.53 -1.78
CA ALA A 566 12.01 -24.78 -2.63
C ALA A 566 12.25 -25.76 -3.78
N LEU A 567 13.49 -26.09 -4.13
CA LEU A 567 13.77 -27.17 -5.09
C LEU A 567 13.31 -28.53 -4.54
N GLY A 568 13.48 -28.73 -3.23
CA GLY A 568 13.01 -29.93 -2.55
C GLY A 568 11.48 -30.00 -2.53
N ASP A 569 10.81 -28.86 -2.30
CA ASP A 569 9.36 -28.77 -2.40
C ASP A 569 8.87 -29.02 -3.83
N LEU A 570 9.47 -28.39 -4.84
CA LEU A 570 9.16 -28.61 -6.25
C LEU A 570 9.27 -30.09 -6.62
N ARG A 571 10.37 -30.75 -6.26
CA ARG A 571 10.57 -32.18 -6.51
C ARG A 571 9.45 -33.02 -5.88
N ARG A 572 9.11 -32.76 -4.61
CA ARG A 572 8.03 -33.47 -3.90
C ARG A 572 6.68 -33.26 -4.57
N THR A 573 6.36 -32.02 -4.95
CA THR A 573 5.10 -31.68 -5.63
C THR A 573 4.97 -32.39 -6.97
N LEU A 574 6.04 -32.37 -7.78
CA LEU A 574 6.04 -33.08 -9.08
C LEU A 574 5.94 -34.60 -8.90
N ALA A 575 6.67 -35.16 -7.93
CA ALA A 575 6.64 -36.59 -7.64
C ALA A 575 5.26 -37.07 -7.13
N ALA A 576 4.52 -36.23 -6.41
CA ALA A 576 3.18 -36.54 -5.90
C ALA A 576 2.14 -36.82 -7.01
N GLY A 577 2.37 -36.32 -8.24
CA GLY A 577 1.52 -36.63 -9.39
C GLY A 577 1.75 -38.01 -10.01
N SER A 578 2.88 -38.66 -9.67
CA SER A 578 3.21 -40.00 -10.18
C SER A 578 2.26 -41.07 -9.62
N ARG A 579 1.74 -41.94 -10.48
CA ARG A 579 0.86 -43.06 -10.10
C ARG A 579 1.58 -44.40 -9.99
N ARG A 580 2.91 -44.36 -9.88
CA ARG A 580 3.75 -45.56 -9.87
C ARG A 580 3.47 -46.41 -8.63
N ALA A 581 3.09 -47.67 -8.83
CA ALA A 581 2.68 -48.57 -7.75
C ALA A 581 3.78 -49.56 -7.29
N ASP A 582 4.96 -49.56 -7.94
CA ASP A 582 6.00 -50.58 -7.73
C ASP A 582 7.02 -50.25 -6.62
N GLY A 583 6.81 -49.14 -5.90
CA GLY A 583 7.65 -48.71 -4.78
C GLY A 583 9.04 -48.19 -5.14
N ARG A 584 9.40 -48.12 -6.44
CA ARG A 584 10.63 -47.46 -6.89
C ARG A 584 10.44 -45.94 -6.92
N GLU A 585 11.54 -45.21 -6.76
CA GLU A 585 11.51 -43.75 -6.90
C GLU A 585 11.09 -43.36 -8.32
N SER A 586 10.20 -42.38 -8.42
CA SER A 586 9.71 -41.85 -9.69
C SER A 586 10.84 -41.14 -10.45
N VAL A 587 10.94 -41.42 -11.75
CA VAL A 587 11.86 -40.72 -12.65
C VAL A 587 11.18 -39.46 -13.15
N LEU A 588 11.71 -38.31 -12.73
CA LEU A 588 11.24 -36.98 -13.13
C LEU A 588 12.11 -36.45 -14.27
N ALA A 589 11.49 -35.86 -15.28
CA ALA A 589 12.17 -35.14 -16.36
C ALA A 589 11.54 -33.78 -16.61
N LEU A 590 12.36 -32.77 -16.89
CA LEU A 590 11.96 -31.48 -17.42
C LEU A 590 12.08 -31.53 -18.95
N LEU A 591 10.96 -31.37 -19.64
CA LEU A 591 10.89 -31.36 -21.11
C LEU A 591 10.98 -29.92 -21.62
N SER A 592 12.06 -29.58 -22.29
CA SER A 592 12.38 -28.23 -22.77
C SER A 592 12.25 -28.10 -24.29
N SER A 593 11.93 -26.90 -24.78
CA SER A 593 12.11 -26.51 -26.20
C SER A 593 13.58 -26.32 -26.62
N GLY A 594 14.51 -26.75 -25.77
CA GLY A 594 15.96 -26.68 -26.01
C GLY A 594 16.59 -25.30 -25.77
N PRO A 595 17.86 -25.13 -26.18
CA PRO A 595 18.63 -23.90 -25.99
C PRO A 595 18.02 -22.65 -26.64
N GLY A 596 17.09 -22.83 -27.58
CA GLY A 596 16.33 -21.79 -28.29
C GLY A 596 15.20 -21.14 -27.46
N SER A 597 14.84 -21.69 -26.30
CA SER A 597 13.84 -21.07 -25.42
C SER A 597 14.38 -19.85 -24.64
N SER A 598 13.53 -18.84 -24.47
CA SER A 598 13.86 -17.62 -23.71
C SER A 598 14.11 -17.83 -22.21
N ALA A 599 13.71 -18.99 -21.67
CA ALA A 599 13.89 -19.37 -20.28
C ALA A 599 14.88 -20.53 -20.10
N TRP A 600 15.78 -20.76 -21.07
CA TRP A 600 16.73 -21.89 -21.06
C TRP A 600 17.60 -21.96 -19.79
N PHE A 601 18.08 -20.81 -19.29
CA PHE A 601 18.79 -20.73 -18.00
C PHE A 601 18.01 -21.42 -16.89
N GLU A 602 16.72 -21.11 -16.78
CA GLU A 602 15.86 -21.67 -15.75
C GLU A 602 15.62 -23.16 -15.94
N HIS A 603 15.44 -23.62 -17.18
CA HIS A 603 15.21 -25.04 -17.46
C HIS A 603 16.41 -25.88 -16.97
N ARG A 604 17.63 -25.43 -17.27
CA ARG A 604 18.86 -26.09 -16.80
C ARG A 604 18.96 -26.10 -15.28
N ARG A 605 18.78 -24.95 -14.63
CA ARG A 605 18.94 -24.82 -13.18
C ARG A 605 17.89 -25.59 -12.40
N LEU A 606 16.64 -25.62 -12.85
CA LEU A 606 15.58 -26.40 -12.22
C LEU A 606 15.81 -27.91 -12.38
N ALA A 607 16.21 -28.35 -13.58
CA ALA A 607 16.51 -29.77 -13.82
C ALA A 607 17.66 -30.26 -12.93
N GLU A 608 18.76 -29.52 -12.91
CA GLU A 608 19.92 -29.82 -12.05
C GLU A 608 19.55 -29.77 -10.56
N GLY A 609 18.94 -28.67 -10.10
CA GLY A 609 18.67 -28.43 -8.68
C GLY A 609 17.60 -29.35 -8.07
N ALA A 610 16.59 -29.75 -8.84
CA ALA A 610 15.53 -30.65 -8.38
C ALA A 610 15.81 -32.14 -8.72
N GLY A 611 16.97 -32.44 -9.31
CA GLY A 611 17.37 -33.80 -9.68
C GLY A 611 16.46 -34.43 -10.75
N MET A 612 16.12 -33.66 -11.78
CA MET A 612 15.33 -34.12 -12.94
C MET A 612 16.23 -34.33 -14.15
N LEU A 613 15.87 -35.25 -15.03
CA LEU A 613 16.47 -35.33 -16.36
C LEU A 613 16.11 -34.08 -17.16
N LEU A 614 17.06 -33.44 -17.85
CA LEU A 614 16.77 -32.37 -18.81
C LEU A 614 16.68 -32.99 -20.20
N LEU A 615 15.49 -32.97 -20.80
CA LEU A 615 15.21 -33.64 -22.06
C LEU A 615 14.62 -32.67 -23.09
N GLU A 616 14.90 -32.90 -24.36
CA GLU A 616 14.17 -32.36 -25.49
C GLU A 616 13.24 -33.44 -26.07
N LEU A 617 12.33 -33.07 -26.98
CA LEU A 617 11.40 -34.02 -27.60
C LEU A 617 12.13 -35.18 -28.29
N GLY A 618 13.31 -34.93 -28.85
CA GLY A 618 14.15 -35.93 -29.52
C GLY A 618 14.72 -37.01 -28.60
N ASP A 619 14.75 -36.78 -27.29
CA ASP A 619 15.28 -37.73 -26.30
C ASP A 619 14.22 -38.74 -25.82
N LEU A 620 12.95 -38.50 -26.18
CA LEU A 620 11.80 -39.28 -25.75
C LEU A 620 11.32 -40.27 -26.83
N ASP A 621 10.80 -41.39 -26.38
CA ASP A 621 10.04 -42.33 -27.20
C ASP A 621 8.84 -42.88 -26.41
N VAL A 622 7.87 -43.47 -27.11
CA VAL A 622 6.73 -44.19 -26.52
C VAL A 622 6.87 -45.67 -26.85
N VAL A 623 7.08 -46.49 -25.83
CA VAL A 623 7.28 -47.95 -25.93
C VAL A 623 6.34 -48.64 -24.94
N ASP A 624 5.53 -49.59 -25.41
CA ASP A 624 4.58 -50.37 -24.61
C ASP A 624 3.68 -49.52 -23.68
N GLY A 625 3.17 -48.40 -24.20
CA GLY A 625 2.30 -47.49 -23.45
C GLY A 625 3.02 -46.71 -22.33
N ARG A 626 4.36 -46.58 -22.42
CA ARG A 626 5.18 -45.83 -21.47
C ARG A 626 6.05 -44.82 -22.21
N VAL A 627 6.23 -43.65 -21.62
CA VAL A 627 7.24 -42.68 -22.08
C VAL A 627 8.60 -43.12 -21.58
N VAL A 628 9.58 -43.24 -22.47
CA VAL A 628 10.94 -43.67 -22.14
C VAL A 628 11.97 -42.67 -22.65
N ALA A 629 13.04 -42.51 -21.89
CA ALA A 629 14.24 -41.76 -22.26
C ALA A 629 15.46 -42.67 -22.10
N SER A 630 16.18 -42.93 -23.19
CA SER A 630 17.32 -43.87 -23.19
C SER A 630 17.02 -45.22 -22.53
N GLY A 631 15.83 -45.77 -22.77
CA GLY A 631 15.36 -47.04 -22.23
C GLY A 631 14.88 -47.01 -20.77
N THR A 632 14.90 -45.85 -20.11
CA THR A 632 14.34 -45.66 -18.75
C THR A 632 12.95 -45.05 -18.85
N GLN A 633 11.97 -45.63 -18.17
CA GLN A 633 10.63 -45.04 -18.07
C GLN A 633 10.68 -43.71 -17.33
N VAL A 634 10.06 -42.69 -17.90
CA VAL A 634 9.80 -41.39 -17.27
C VAL A 634 8.40 -41.42 -16.66
N ASP A 635 8.31 -41.11 -15.37
CA ASP A 635 7.03 -41.12 -14.63
C ASP A 635 6.37 -39.75 -14.58
N VAL A 636 7.17 -38.68 -14.66
CA VAL A 636 6.70 -37.29 -14.60
C VAL A 636 7.45 -36.45 -15.64
N LEU A 637 6.70 -35.70 -16.44
CA LEU A 637 7.21 -34.69 -17.37
C LEU A 637 6.82 -33.29 -16.91
N TYR A 638 7.79 -32.53 -16.41
CA TYR A 638 7.67 -31.10 -16.16
C TYR A 638 7.86 -30.33 -17.48
N LEU A 639 6.77 -29.95 -18.12
CA LEU A 639 6.68 -29.29 -19.42
C LEU A 639 7.13 -27.84 -19.33
N ARG A 640 8.16 -27.50 -20.10
CA ARG A 640 8.76 -26.17 -20.23
C ARG A 640 8.96 -25.84 -21.70
N LEU A 641 7.83 -25.85 -22.42
CA LEU A 641 7.75 -25.77 -23.87
C LEU A 641 7.25 -24.39 -24.32
N ASP A 642 7.74 -23.93 -25.47
CA ASP A 642 7.26 -22.70 -26.12
C ASP A 642 5.91 -22.93 -26.85
N ASP A 643 5.68 -24.17 -27.33
CA ASP A 643 4.45 -24.64 -27.98
C ASP A 643 3.73 -25.70 -27.13
N GLU A 644 2.47 -25.98 -27.45
CA GLU A 644 1.68 -27.01 -26.76
C GLU A 644 2.16 -28.42 -27.12
N LEU A 645 2.28 -29.29 -26.11
CA LEU A 645 2.83 -30.64 -26.27
C LEU A 645 2.12 -31.42 -27.39
N ALA A 646 0.79 -31.33 -27.48
CA ALA A 646 -0.01 -32.06 -28.48
C ALA A 646 0.23 -31.59 -29.93
N ASP A 647 0.85 -30.43 -30.12
CA ASP A 647 1.15 -29.86 -31.43
C ASP A 647 2.59 -30.21 -31.90
N LEU A 648 3.40 -30.84 -31.04
CA LEU A 648 4.78 -31.21 -31.34
C LEU A 648 4.92 -32.54 -32.10
N ALA A 649 5.80 -32.54 -33.10
CA ALA A 649 6.12 -33.72 -33.92
C ALA A 649 7.64 -33.91 -34.09
N LEU A 650 8.09 -35.17 -34.15
CA LEU A 650 9.49 -35.55 -34.35
C LEU A 650 9.62 -36.37 -35.64
N GLY A 651 10.32 -35.84 -36.64
CA GLY A 651 10.47 -36.53 -37.93
C GLY A 651 9.14 -36.85 -38.64
N GLY A 652 8.09 -36.06 -38.39
CA GLY A 652 6.73 -36.28 -38.90
C GLY A 652 5.86 -37.22 -38.05
N ARG A 653 6.43 -37.90 -37.04
CA ARG A 653 5.66 -38.66 -36.04
C ARG A 653 5.03 -37.67 -35.05
N PRO A 654 3.72 -37.74 -34.76
CA PRO A 654 3.05 -36.86 -33.80
C PRO A 654 3.33 -37.29 -32.35
N LEU A 655 4.62 -37.41 -31.99
CA LEU A 655 5.07 -37.95 -30.71
C LEU A 655 4.46 -37.20 -29.51
N GLY A 656 4.25 -35.90 -29.62
CA GLY A 656 3.58 -35.11 -28.59
C GLY A 656 2.15 -35.60 -28.27
N ARG A 657 1.39 -36.00 -29.29
CA ARG A 657 0.04 -36.59 -29.11
C ARG A 657 0.11 -37.97 -28.48
N GLU A 658 1.09 -38.79 -28.90
CA GLU A 658 1.29 -40.11 -28.32
C GLU A 658 1.64 -40.02 -26.82
N ILE A 659 2.45 -39.03 -26.40
CA ILE A 659 2.73 -38.77 -24.98
C ILE A 659 1.46 -38.36 -24.23
N VAL A 660 0.62 -37.52 -24.82
CA VAL A 660 -0.68 -37.14 -24.21
C VAL A 660 -1.60 -38.35 -24.09
N ASP A 661 -1.58 -39.28 -25.05
CA ASP A 661 -2.35 -40.52 -25.00
C ASP A 661 -1.88 -41.41 -23.84
N VAL A 662 -0.56 -41.57 -23.67
CA VAL A 662 0.02 -42.28 -22.50
C VAL A 662 -0.37 -41.60 -21.18
N ALA A 663 -0.38 -40.26 -21.14
CA ALA A 663 -0.80 -39.52 -19.95
C ALA A 663 -2.28 -39.72 -19.62
N ALA A 664 -3.15 -39.78 -20.65
CA ALA A 664 -4.58 -40.07 -20.49
C ALA A 664 -4.85 -41.44 -19.87
N GLU A 665 -4.00 -42.43 -20.17
CA GLU A 665 -4.03 -43.76 -19.57
C GLU A 665 -3.34 -43.83 -18.18
N GLY A 666 -2.71 -42.73 -17.75
CA GLY A 666 -2.02 -42.64 -16.47
C GLY A 666 -0.59 -43.20 -16.46
N GLY A 667 0.01 -43.42 -17.64
CA GLY A 667 1.38 -43.93 -17.78
C GLY A 667 2.48 -42.89 -17.54
N VAL A 668 2.16 -41.60 -17.59
CA VAL A 668 3.04 -40.47 -17.26
C VAL A 668 2.22 -39.30 -16.71
N PHE A 669 2.74 -38.58 -15.72
CA PHE A 669 2.14 -37.34 -15.20
C PHE A 669 2.71 -36.11 -15.94
N LEU A 670 1.85 -35.19 -16.36
CA LEU A 670 2.24 -33.96 -17.07
C LEU A 670 2.09 -32.76 -16.13
N ALA A 671 3.16 -31.99 -15.95
CA ALA A 671 3.21 -30.84 -15.06
C ALA A 671 3.75 -29.60 -15.79
N ASN A 672 3.07 -28.47 -15.88
CA ASN A 672 1.64 -28.35 -15.72
C ASN A 672 0.91 -29.09 -16.86
N ALA A 673 -0.35 -29.46 -16.63
CA ALA A 673 -1.15 -30.14 -17.63
C ALA A 673 -1.40 -29.22 -18.85
N PRO A 674 -1.47 -29.78 -20.08
CA PRO A 674 -1.91 -29.04 -21.25
C PRO A 674 -3.28 -28.37 -21.05
N GLY A 675 -3.49 -27.22 -21.69
CA GLY A 675 -4.77 -26.51 -21.66
C GLY A 675 -5.03 -25.69 -20.39
N ASN A 676 -4.02 -25.43 -19.55
CA ASN A 676 -4.18 -24.51 -18.41
C ASN A 676 -4.36 -23.05 -18.83
N GLY A 677 -4.19 -22.72 -20.13
CA GLY A 677 -4.38 -21.37 -20.64
C GLY A 677 -5.79 -20.81 -20.46
N ILE A 678 -6.79 -21.68 -20.26
CA ILE A 678 -8.15 -21.27 -19.90
C ILE A 678 -8.25 -20.68 -18.49
N ALA A 679 -7.28 -20.99 -17.62
CA ALA A 679 -7.25 -20.56 -16.22
C ALA A 679 -6.39 -19.33 -15.94
N ASP A 680 -5.55 -18.92 -16.90
CA ASP A 680 -4.68 -17.75 -16.78
C ASP A 680 -4.91 -16.70 -17.86
N ASP A 681 -5.98 -16.83 -18.65
CA ASP A 681 -6.36 -15.77 -19.56
C ASP A 681 -6.91 -14.55 -18.80
N LYS A 682 -6.80 -13.38 -19.43
CA LYS A 682 -7.17 -12.13 -18.77
C LYS A 682 -8.68 -11.97 -18.56
N ALA A 683 -9.50 -12.76 -19.24
CA ALA A 683 -10.95 -12.72 -19.08
C ALA A 683 -11.37 -13.51 -17.83
N LEU A 684 -10.75 -14.66 -17.57
CA LEU A 684 -10.98 -15.43 -16.35
C LEU A 684 -10.44 -14.71 -15.11
N TYR A 685 -9.34 -13.97 -15.24
CA TYR A 685 -8.80 -13.17 -14.13
C TYR A 685 -9.86 -12.35 -13.38
N CYS A 686 -10.85 -11.80 -14.11
CA CYS A 686 -11.97 -11.05 -13.53
C CYS A 686 -12.91 -11.90 -12.66
N ALA A 687 -13.02 -13.20 -12.95
CA ALA A 687 -13.95 -14.13 -12.31
C ALA A 687 -13.33 -14.91 -11.13
N VAL A 688 -12.02 -14.77 -10.88
CA VAL A 688 -11.35 -15.51 -9.79
C VAL A 688 -11.94 -15.21 -8.41
N PRO A 689 -12.31 -13.96 -8.05
CA PRO A 689 -13.03 -13.68 -6.81
C PRO A 689 -14.32 -14.51 -6.66
N GLU A 690 -15.10 -14.63 -7.72
CA GLU A 690 -16.32 -15.43 -7.76
C GLU A 690 -16.02 -16.94 -7.71
N LEU A 691 -14.93 -17.39 -8.31
CA LEU A 691 -14.49 -18.80 -8.22
C LEU A 691 -14.07 -19.18 -6.80
N ILE A 692 -13.44 -18.28 -6.06
CA ILE A 692 -13.12 -18.48 -4.64
C ILE A 692 -14.42 -18.68 -3.85
N GLY A 693 -15.40 -17.79 -4.01
CA GLY A 693 -16.70 -17.94 -3.37
C GLY A 693 -17.44 -19.22 -3.78
N TYR A 694 -17.40 -19.56 -5.06
CA TYR A 694 -18.12 -20.72 -5.61
C TYR A 694 -17.54 -22.07 -5.17
N TYR A 695 -16.22 -22.23 -5.19
CA TYR A 695 -15.58 -23.50 -4.86
C TYR A 695 -15.23 -23.67 -3.39
N LEU A 696 -14.93 -22.57 -2.69
CA LEU A 696 -14.41 -22.61 -1.33
C LEU A 696 -15.42 -22.13 -0.28
N ASP A 697 -16.50 -21.44 -0.69
CA ASP A 697 -17.42 -20.75 0.22
C ASP A 697 -16.69 -19.71 1.11
N GLU A 698 -15.66 -19.08 0.54
CA GLU A 698 -14.79 -18.12 1.22
C GLU A 698 -14.86 -16.75 0.52
N ARG A 699 -14.48 -15.69 1.24
CA ARG A 699 -14.22 -14.38 0.62
C ARG A 699 -12.76 -14.31 0.16
N PRO A 700 -12.47 -13.65 -0.98
CA PRO A 700 -11.09 -13.42 -1.43
C PRO A 700 -10.28 -12.69 -0.35
N LEU A 701 -9.13 -13.27 0.02
CA LEU A 701 -8.22 -12.67 1.01
C LEU A 701 -7.26 -11.65 0.38
N LEU A 702 -6.90 -11.84 -0.89
CA LEU A 702 -6.12 -10.88 -1.66
C LEU A 702 -6.99 -10.26 -2.73
N GLU A 703 -6.89 -8.94 -2.86
CA GLU A 703 -7.65 -8.21 -3.84
C GLU A 703 -7.02 -8.31 -5.23
N SER A 704 -7.86 -8.41 -6.27
CA SER A 704 -7.44 -8.23 -7.66
C SER A 704 -7.38 -6.74 -8.02
N VAL A 705 -6.62 -6.39 -9.07
CA VAL A 705 -6.74 -5.09 -9.73
C VAL A 705 -8.10 -5.03 -10.44
N PRO A 706 -8.90 -3.97 -10.22
CA PRO A 706 -10.18 -3.80 -10.91
C PRO A 706 -9.99 -3.88 -12.43
N THR A 707 -10.71 -4.84 -13.04
CA THR A 707 -10.55 -5.19 -14.46
C THR A 707 -11.90 -5.30 -15.14
N TYR A 708 -12.04 -4.57 -16.24
CA TYR A 708 -13.21 -4.49 -17.10
C TYR A 708 -13.08 -5.41 -18.31
N ARG A 709 -14.21 -5.98 -18.70
CA ARG A 709 -14.47 -6.83 -19.88
C ARG A 709 -15.31 -6.03 -20.86
N PRO A 710 -14.73 -5.44 -21.92
CA PRO A 710 -15.49 -4.73 -22.95
C PRO A 710 -16.49 -5.60 -23.72
N GLU A 711 -16.49 -6.93 -23.53
CA GLU A 711 -17.60 -7.77 -23.98
C GLU A 711 -18.93 -7.38 -23.32
N ASP A 712 -18.91 -7.05 -22.02
CA ASP A 712 -20.08 -6.51 -21.33
C ASP A 712 -20.38 -5.10 -21.84
N GLU A 713 -21.65 -4.83 -22.15
CA GLU A 713 -22.02 -3.56 -22.78
C GLU A 713 -21.84 -2.36 -21.85
N ALA A 714 -22.13 -2.51 -20.56
CA ALA A 714 -21.99 -1.42 -19.59
C ALA A 714 -20.50 -1.13 -19.35
N GLU A 715 -19.70 -2.17 -19.13
CA GLU A 715 -18.25 -2.04 -18.96
C GLU A 715 -17.57 -1.49 -20.23
N ARG A 716 -18.03 -1.90 -21.43
CA ARG A 716 -17.51 -1.39 -22.71
C ARG A 716 -17.63 0.12 -22.82
N ARG A 717 -18.76 0.71 -22.43
CA ARG A 717 -18.96 2.17 -22.50
C ARG A 717 -17.94 2.89 -21.60
N ILE A 718 -17.78 2.41 -20.37
CA ILE A 718 -16.79 2.92 -19.41
C ILE A 718 -15.38 2.85 -20.01
N VAL A 719 -14.99 1.67 -20.53
CA VAL A 719 -13.68 1.47 -21.13
C VAL A 719 -13.47 2.37 -22.34
N LEU A 720 -14.44 2.42 -23.25
CA LEU A 720 -14.35 3.23 -24.45
C LEU A 720 -14.23 4.71 -24.11
N GLU A 721 -14.92 5.23 -23.10
CA GLU A 721 -14.78 6.63 -22.66
C GLU A 721 -13.40 6.90 -22.08
N ARG A 722 -12.90 5.98 -21.23
CA ARG A 722 -11.70 6.13 -20.40
C ARG A 722 -10.43 5.44 -20.95
N VAL A 723 -10.36 5.07 -22.24
CA VAL A 723 -9.19 4.36 -22.81
C VAL A 723 -7.83 5.03 -22.50
N GLY A 724 -7.80 6.37 -22.40
CA GLY A 724 -6.60 7.14 -22.08
C GLY A 724 -6.24 7.16 -20.58
N GLU A 725 -7.09 6.62 -19.71
CA GLU A 725 -6.89 6.55 -18.26
C GLU A 725 -6.58 5.12 -17.80
N LEU A 726 -6.83 4.11 -18.63
CA LEU A 726 -6.77 2.68 -18.29
C LEU A 726 -5.54 1.97 -18.86
N VAL A 727 -5.20 0.81 -18.29
CA VAL A 727 -4.26 -0.13 -18.92
C VAL A 727 -5.05 -1.12 -19.78
N THR A 728 -4.91 -1.06 -21.09
CA THR A 728 -5.61 -1.98 -22.00
C THR A 728 -4.68 -3.09 -22.47
N LYS A 729 -5.15 -4.35 -22.43
CA LYS A 729 -4.37 -5.55 -22.79
C LYS A 729 -5.21 -6.47 -23.69
N PRO A 730 -4.61 -7.18 -24.65
CA PRO A 730 -5.32 -8.23 -25.38
C PRO A 730 -5.55 -9.44 -24.45
N VAL A 731 -6.67 -10.15 -24.60
CA VAL A 731 -7.03 -11.31 -23.75
C VAL A 731 -6.01 -12.44 -23.86
N ASP A 732 -5.62 -12.78 -25.08
CA ASP A 732 -4.73 -13.90 -25.44
C ASP A 732 -3.23 -13.57 -25.39
N GLY A 733 -2.87 -12.29 -25.25
CA GLY A 733 -1.47 -11.87 -25.37
C GLY A 733 -0.59 -12.29 -24.19
N TYR A 734 0.63 -12.74 -24.49
CA TYR A 734 1.66 -13.15 -23.54
C TYR A 734 2.83 -12.15 -23.51
N GLY A 735 3.51 -12.06 -22.36
CA GLY A 735 4.77 -11.32 -22.22
C GLY A 735 4.68 -9.81 -22.44
N GLY A 736 3.54 -9.17 -22.14
CA GLY A 736 3.36 -7.72 -22.24
C GLY A 736 3.22 -7.17 -23.67
N ARG A 737 3.14 -8.03 -24.70
CA ARG A 737 2.84 -7.61 -26.07
C ARG A 737 1.41 -7.06 -26.15
N GLY A 738 1.23 -5.97 -26.89
CA GLY A 738 -0.08 -5.34 -27.06
C GLY A 738 -0.60 -4.53 -25.87
N VAL A 739 0.13 -4.44 -24.75
CA VAL A 739 -0.25 -3.61 -23.59
C VAL A 739 -0.06 -2.12 -23.88
N MET A 740 -1.06 -1.31 -23.52
CA MET A 740 -0.98 0.16 -23.53
C MET A 740 -1.32 0.71 -22.15
N ILE A 741 -0.49 1.61 -21.64
CA ILE A 741 -0.73 2.37 -20.41
C ILE A 741 -1.30 3.72 -20.84
N GLY A 742 -2.62 3.92 -20.70
CA GLY A 742 -3.34 5.09 -21.18
C GLY A 742 -2.69 6.42 -20.78
N PRO A 743 -2.43 6.69 -19.49
CA PRO A 743 -1.93 7.99 -19.04
C PRO A 743 -0.56 8.39 -19.61
N SER A 744 0.22 7.43 -20.10
CA SER A 744 1.54 7.64 -20.70
C SER A 744 1.54 7.49 -22.22
N ALA A 745 0.39 7.17 -22.83
CA ALA A 745 0.27 6.94 -24.26
C ALA A 745 -0.05 8.25 -25.02
N PRO A 746 0.54 8.49 -26.19
CA PRO A 746 0.15 9.60 -27.06
C PRO A 746 -1.33 9.51 -27.47
N ALA A 747 -1.99 10.66 -27.64
CA ALA A 747 -3.42 10.73 -28.00
C ALA A 747 -3.79 9.91 -29.25
N ALA A 748 -2.91 9.89 -30.27
CA ALA A 748 -3.10 9.06 -31.46
C ALA A 748 -3.18 7.56 -31.14
N ARG A 749 -2.31 7.08 -30.24
CA ARG A 749 -2.28 5.68 -29.83
C ARG A 749 -3.53 5.30 -29.01
N VAL A 750 -4.02 6.23 -28.19
CA VAL A 750 -5.28 6.07 -27.45
C VAL A 750 -6.47 5.96 -28.41
N ALA A 751 -6.51 6.77 -29.47
CA ALA A 751 -7.56 6.70 -30.49
C ALA A 751 -7.53 5.38 -31.28
N GLU A 752 -6.34 4.93 -31.70
CA GLU A 752 -6.15 3.62 -32.34
C GLU A 752 -6.65 2.49 -31.45
N ARG A 753 -6.26 2.50 -30.16
CA ARG A 753 -6.69 1.50 -29.20
C ARG A 753 -8.20 1.49 -29.02
N ARG A 754 -8.81 2.66 -28.93
CA ARG A 754 -10.27 2.81 -28.79
C ARG A 754 -11.00 2.18 -29.98
N ALA A 755 -10.52 2.43 -31.20
CA ALA A 755 -11.08 1.82 -32.40
C ALA A 755 -10.91 0.28 -32.40
N ALA A 756 -9.75 -0.23 -31.99
CA ALA A 756 -9.51 -1.66 -31.89
C ALA A 756 -10.43 -2.35 -30.87
N ILE A 757 -10.64 -1.74 -29.70
CA ILE A 757 -11.56 -2.25 -28.67
C ILE A 757 -13.01 -2.21 -29.16
N ALA A 758 -13.42 -1.14 -29.85
CA ALA A 758 -14.77 -1.04 -30.40
C ALA A 758 -15.03 -2.09 -31.50
N ALA A 759 -14.02 -2.42 -32.31
CA ALA A 759 -14.13 -3.38 -33.40
C ALA A 759 -14.19 -4.84 -32.90
N ASP A 760 -13.43 -5.19 -31.87
CA ASP A 760 -13.44 -6.53 -31.27
C ASP A 760 -13.40 -6.45 -29.74
N PRO A 761 -14.51 -6.14 -29.06
CA PRO A 761 -14.50 -5.95 -27.61
C PRO A 761 -14.11 -7.20 -26.81
N ARG A 762 -14.31 -8.39 -27.39
CA ARG A 762 -13.97 -9.68 -26.77
C ARG A 762 -12.47 -9.94 -26.73
N GLY A 763 -11.72 -9.34 -27.64
CA GLY A 763 -10.26 -9.48 -27.70
C GLY A 763 -9.50 -8.66 -26.65
N TRP A 764 -10.18 -7.87 -25.81
CA TRP A 764 -9.53 -6.92 -24.89
C TRP A 764 -10.01 -7.05 -23.45
N VAL A 765 -9.14 -6.62 -22.54
CA VAL A 765 -9.50 -6.23 -21.17
C VAL A 765 -8.91 -4.84 -20.88
N ALA A 766 -9.48 -4.16 -19.90
CA ALA A 766 -8.95 -2.90 -19.39
C ALA A 766 -8.86 -2.93 -17.87
N GLN A 767 -7.74 -2.48 -17.31
CA GLN A 767 -7.48 -2.45 -15.87
C GLN A 767 -7.32 -1.02 -15.39
N GLU A 768 -7.73 -0.76 -14.15
CA GLU A 768 -7.35 0.48 -13.46
C GLU A 768 -5.83 0.57 -13.32
N VAL A 769 -5.29 1.78 -13.44
CA VAL A 769 -3.85 2.02 -13.28
C VAL A 769 -3.51 1.98 -11.80
N VAL A 770 -2.73 0.98 -11.39
CA VAL A 770 -2.21 0.91 -10.03
C VAL A 770 -0.90 1.70 -9.94
N ARG A 771 -0.82 2.62 -9.00
CA ARG A 771 0.45 3.25 -8.62
C ARG A 771 1.26 2.25 -7.82
N LEU A 772 2.28 1.69 -8.47
CA LEU A 772 3.17 0.68 -7.90
C LEU A 772 4.05 1.30 -6.82
N SER A 773 4.30 0.54 -5.77
CA SER A 773 5.34 0.82 -4.78
C SER A 773 6.71 0.99 -5.44
N SER A 774 7.64 1.60 -4.70
CA SER A 774 9.03 1.74 -5.15
C SER A 774 10.03 1.22 -4.15
N LEU A 775 11.21 0.89 -4.67
CA LEU A 775 12.40 0.58 -3.89
C LEU A 775 13.62 1.36 -4.40
N PRO A 776 14.60 1.63 -3.52
CA PRO A 776 15.90 2.12 -3.93
C PRO A 776 16.58 1.14 -4.88
N SER A 777 17.00 1.66 -6.02
CA SER A 777 17.82 0.94 -7.01
C SER A 777 18.96 1.83 -7.45
N PHE A 778 20.10 1.23 -7.77
CA PHE A 778 21.27 1.97 -8.23
C PHE A 778 21.12 2.40 -9.69
N SER A 779 21.29 3.70 -9.94
CA SER A 779 21.58 4.28 -11.25
C SER A 779 23.01 4.80 -11.23
N GLY A 780 23.94 3.99 -11.74
CA GLY A 780 25.37 4.18 -11.44
C GLY A 780 25.63 3.95 -9.96
N THR A 781 26.13 4.95 -9.25
CA THR A 781 26.40 4.90 -7.80
C THR A 781 25.34 5.62 -6.95
N GLU A 782 24.32 6.21 -7.58
CA GLU A 782 23.26 6.93 -6.89
C GLU A 782 22.01 6.05 -6.73
N LEU A 783 21.38 6.14 -5.57
CA LEU A 783 20.09 5.49 -5.32
C LEU A 783 18.95 6.33 -5.90
N GLN A 784 18.08 5.68 -6.66
CA GLN A 784 16.84 6.26 -7.17
C GLN A 784 15.65 5.32 -6.93
N PRO A 785 14.45 5.86 -6.69
CA PRO A 785 13.26 5.02 -6.60
C PRO A 785 12.97 4.36 -7.96
N ARG A 786 12.69 3.07 -7.95
CA ARG A 786 12.17 2.32 -9.10
C ARG A 786 10.94 1.52 -8.71
N HIS A 787 9.97 1.46 -9.61
CA HIS A 787 8.78 0.65 -9.41
C HIS A 787 9.14 -0.82 -9.41
N VAL A 788 8.49 -1.58 -8.53
CA VAL A 788 8.73 -3.01 -8.38
C VAL A 788 7.43 -3.80 -8.39
N ASP A 789 7.52 -5.05 -8.79
CA ASP A 789 6.49 -6.05 -8.55
C ASP A 789 7.10 -7.32 -7.96
N LEU A 790 6.24 -8.28 -7.60
CA LEU A 790 6.64 -9.55 -7.01
C LEU A 790 6.01 -10.70 -7.80
N ARG A 791 6.81 -11.67 -8.23
CA ARG A 791 6.30 -12.95 -8.71
C ARG A 791 6.53 -14.02 -7.66
N ALA A 792 5.44 -14.54 -7.11
CA ALA A 792 5.44 -15.62 -6.14
C ALA A 792 4.96 -16.94 -6.77
N PHE A 793 5.32 -18.08 -6.18
CA PHE A 793 5.01 -19.39 -6.73
C PHE A 793 4.28 -20.25 -5.71
N VAL A 794 3.21 -20.91 -6.12
CA VAL A 794 2.47 -21.85 -5.27
C VAL A 794 2.61 -23.25 -5.86
N PHE A 795 2.91 -24.20 -4.99
CA PHE A 795 2.99 -25.62 -5.30
C PHE A 795 1.70 -26.31 -4.88
N VAL A 796 1.16 -27.15 -5.77
CA VAL A 796 -0.18 -27.74 -5.64
C VAL A 796 -0.10 -29.25 -5.83
N THR A 797 -0.62 -30.02 -4.88
CA THR A 797 -0.76 -31.48 -4.94
C THR A 797 -2.22 -31.94 -4.92
N GLY A 798 -3.18 -31.01 -4.87
CA GLY A 798 -4.60 -31.27 -4.71
C GLY A 798 -5.41 -29.99 -4.50
N THR A 799 -6.69 -30.13 -4.13
CA THR A 799 -7.61 -29.00 -3.92
C THR A 799 -7.86 -28.68 -2.44
N GLY A 800 -7.36 -29.52 -1.52
CA GLY A 800 -7.45 -29.29 -0.09
C GLY A 800 -6.50 -28.20 0.40
N ALA A 801 -6.79 -27.62 1.57
CA ALA A 801 -5.94 -26.59 2.17
C ALA A 801 -4.52 -27.08 2.48
N ALA A 802 -4.37 -28.36 2.84
CA ALA A 802 -3.05 -28.97 3.09
C ALA A 802 -2.28 -29.35 1.82
N ASP A 803 -2.94 -29.30 0.66
CA ASP A 803 -2.35 -29.68 -0.63
C ASP A 803 -1.76 -28.51 -1.41
N VAL A 804 -1.80 -27.31 -0.83
CA VAL A 804 -1.38 -26.09 -1.50
C VAL A 804 -0.43 -25.33 -0.59
N ARG A 805 0.71 -24.92 -1.12
CA ARG A 805 1.75 -24.25 -0.34
C ARG A 805 2.45 -23.18 -1.15
N LEU A 806 2.54 -21.96 -0.61
CA LEU A 806 3.41 -20.92 -1.11
C LEU A 806 4.88 -21.35 -0.98
N ALA A 807 5.60 -21.36 -2.10
CA ALA A 807 7.03 -21.65 -2.14
C ALA A 807 7.79 -20.53 -1.44
N ASP A 808 8.76 -20.86 -0.58
CA ASP A 808 9.57 -19.90 0.17
C ASP A 808 10.61 -19.15 -0.70
N LEU A 809 10.14 -18.58 -1.79
CA LEU A 809 10.87 -17.71 -2.70
C LEU A 809 9.90 -16.83 -3.50
N ALA A 810 10.41 -15.71 -3.97
CA ALA A 810 9.74 -14.89 -4.96
C ALA A 810 10.77 -14.11 -5.78
N LEU A 811 10.43 -13.78 -7.01
CA LEU A 811 11.23 -12.93 -7.88
C LEU A 811 10.70 -11.50 -7.81
N THR A 812 11.52 -10.58 -7.31
CA THR A 812 11.22 -9.15 -7.42
C THR A 812 11.72 -8.63 -8.76
N ARG A 813 10.82 -8.07 -9.58
CA ARG A 813 11.21 -7.40 -10.83
C ARG A 813 11.19 -5.89 -10.63
N VAL A 814 12.12 -5.20 -11.27
CA VAL A 814 12.28 -3.75 -11.13
C VAL A 814 12.20 -3.07 -12.49
N ALA A 815 11.46 -1.97 -12.57
CA ALA A 815 11.27 -1.22 -13.79
C ALA A 815 12.54 -0.44 -14.17
N ALA A 816 12.71 -0.22 -15.48
CA ALA A 816 13.71 0.71 -15.99
C ALA A 816 13.44 2.15 -15.51
N GLU A 817 14.44 3.02 -15.66
CA GLU A 817 14.30 4.44 -15.34
C GLU A 817 13.09 5.09 -16.05
N GLY A 818 12.27 5.82 -15.27
CA GLY A 818 11.08 6.52 -15.79
C GLY A 818 9.93 5.62 -16.23
N SER A 819 10.03 4.29 -16.07
CA SER A 819 9.03 3.32 -16.52
C SER A 819 8.24 2.75 -15.34
N MET A 820 6.96 2.41 -15.59
CA MET A 820 6.17 1.52 -14.70
C MET A 820 6.18 0.06 -15.19
N ILE A 821 6.84 -0.21 -16.31
CA ILE A 821 6.92 -1.54 -16.91
C ILE A 821 8.17 -2.23 -16.37
N VAL A 822 7.94 -3.27 -15.57
CA VAL A 822 8.96 -4.13 -14.95
C VAL A 822 9.41 -5.30 -15.83
N ASN A 823 8.78 -5.49 -16.98
CA ASN A 823 9.11 -6.59 -17.89
C ASN A 823 10.50 -6.42 -18.51
N SER A 824 11.31 -7.48 -18.43
CA SER A 824 12.68 -7.55 -18.93
C SER A 824 12.82 -7.23 -20.42
N SER A 825 11.81 -7.56 -21.22
CA SER A 825 11.75 -7.22 -22.65
C SER A 825 11.73 -5.70 -22.94
N ARG A 826 11.47 -4.87 -21.92
CA ARG A 826 11.51 -3.40 -22.00
C ARG A 826 12.54 -2.78 -21.05
N GLY A 827 13.59 -3.53 -20.72
CA GLY A 827 14.70 -3.05 -19.89
C GLY A 827 14.47 -3.16 -18.38
N GLY A 828 13.45 -3.90 -17.94
CA GLY A 828 13.30 -4.26 -16.53
C GLY A 828 14.41 -5.21 -16.05
N GLY A 829 14.80 -5.07 -14.79
CA GLY A 829 15.76 -5.96 -14.11
C GLY A 829 15.09 -6.73 -12.97
N ALA A 830 15.90 -7.27 -12.07
CA ALA A 830 15.43 -7.92 -10.86
C ALA A 830 16.24 -7.56 -9.60
N LYS A 831 15.66 -7.85 -8.45
CA LYS A 831 16.24 -7.76 -7.12
C LYS A 831 16.12 -9.10 -6.42
N ASP A 832 17.03 -9.38 -5.49
CA ASP A 832 16.84 -10.45 -4.51
C ASP A 832 15.62 -10.13 -3.66
N THR A 833 14.85 -11.17 -3.29
CA THR A 833 13.71 -11.05 -2.37
C THR A 833 14.06 -11.76 -1.07
N TRP A 834 14.20 -11.00 0.01
CA TRP A 834 14.46 -11.46 1.35
C TRP A 834 13.15 -11.71 2.07
N ILE A 835 12.75 -12.98 2.16
CA ILE A 835 11.58 -13.41 2.93
C ILE A 835 12.04 -13.70 4.36
N VAL A 836 11.44 -13.02 5.32
CA VAL A 836 11.68 -13.22 6.75
C VAL A 836 10.58 -14.12 7.33
N ARG A 837 10.97 -15.14 8.11
CA ARG A 837 10.04 -15.94 8.92
C ARG A 837 10.28 -15.68 10.41
N ALA A 838 9.20 -15.81 11.19
CA ALA A 838 9.20 -15.60 12.64
C ALA A 838 9.95 -16.70 13.40
#